data_AF-A0A7V8X676-F1
#
_entry.id   AF-A0A7V8X676-F1
#
_cell.length_a   1.000
_cell.length_b   1.000
_cell.length_c   1.000
_cell.angle_alpha   90.00
_cell.angle_beta   90.00
_cell.angle_gamma   90.00
#
_symmetry.space_group_name_H-M   'P 1'
#
loop_
_entity.id
_entity.type
_entity.pdbx_description
1 polymer ?
#
loop_
_entity_poly.entity_id
_entity_poly.type
_entity_poly.pdbx_seq_one_letter_code
_entity_poly.pdbx_strand_id
1 'polypeptide(L)'
;ISALSLEDVLAIRPSAVPRGSQETVLSRVATMMGYTDEQRASAMAFWLDQISSRARYIRVTRLSIDAAARFRAASSELPGVMVMNELEYLIESVWAPDRPVTVKQDVPRDVALQLRANAMYLPGVEVDDTAMARVYTGGEVMSHIIGYVQSIDAASLYDPRNMSPARNRIYDQNDVIGQAGLENSLEDHLRGIKGSLFEEVDVNGVRSRIIPNTERDPEPGDNVTLTIDLEFQRAIGMALEKGIERAVELKREENAERAALGLSEWASPNSGAVVAYDPRNGDVLGMVSYPYYDNQLFVSGLSERKWQEYQNPDQGKAFVNRAVSELYPPGSTFKLFLAASALSRGSLTTDQTYNCRGAIRVPNTFNLAEGTNYACWVAWQGGTPHEVTDVYSAITESCDVFFYNTAVEYIDPPAGPGPIYYWDYNLNEGRIVSDEQHVFDGLGIDALAEDMQTKFWFGRRTGIELSEVSGLMPDPAWKLETFQGDGWSVGDTINVSIGQGELTCTPLQLALNTGAMAMGGRYFRPHLVSQRVDAEENVTAIGAEKIGDFGIDRTHIDVVRESMRRVCHTPSEIPDQSKWPLTNPPDEVDPIIIGGKTGTAEYGAPDDGYEDEELNTYARDTHAWFTCYAPFDEPEIAVSVVVEAGGDGLAVSLPIADEVLRAYFELTGRRERGRVLFREKLPV
;
A
#
# COMPACT_ATOMS: atom_id res chain seq x y z
N ILE A 1 42.61 9.52 -0.08
CA ILE A 1 41.78 9.49 1.14
C ILE A 1 40.77 10.63 1.17
N SER A 2 41.16 11.92 1.08
CA SER A 2 40.18 13.04 1.11
C SER A 2 39.09 12.97 0.03
N ALA A 3 39.38 12.42 -1.15
CA ALA A 3 38.40 12.19 -2.22
C ALA A 3 37.30 11.16 -1.86
N LEU A 4 37.46 10.40 -0.77
CA LEU A 4 36.42 9.50 -0.26
C LEU A 4 35.31 10.27 0.47
N SER A 5 35.48 11.56 0.77
CA SER A 5 34.47 12.40 1.44
C SER A 5 33.84 11.72 2.66
N LEU A 6 34.67 11.10 3.49
CA LEU A 6 34.22 10.39 4.69
C LEU A 6 33.63 11.38 5.70
N GLU A 7 32.48 11.04 6.27
CA GLU A 7 31.76 11.88 7.23
C GLU A 7 32.54 12.00 8.56
N ASP A 8 32.15 13.00 9.35
CA ASP A 8 32.61 13.13 10.73
C ASP A 8 31.72 12.28 11.65
N VAL A 9 32.32 11.66 12.66
CA VAL A 9 31.64 10.80 13.63
C VAL A 9 31.65 11.47 14.99
N LEU A 10 30.49 11.49 15.65
CA LEU A 10 30.41 11.79 17.06
C LEU A 10 30.75 10.51 17.83
N ALA A 11 31.88 10.52 18.53
CA ALA A 11 32.35 9.38 19.31
C ALA A 11 32.50 9.75 20.78
N ILE A 12 32.18 8.80 21.65
CA ILE A 12 32.42 8.92 23.09
C ILE A 12 33.56 7.97 23.43
N ARG A 13 34.61 8.49 24.06
CA ARG A 13 35.70 7.70 24.65
C ARG A 13 35.37 7.46 26.13
N PRO A 14 34.92 6.25 26.52
CA PRO A 14 34.43 6.00 27.88
C PRO A 14 35.48 6.28 28.96
N SER A 15 36.76 6.00 28.67
CA SER A 15 37.87 6.24 29.60
C SER A 15 38.15 7.72 29.87
N ALA A 16 37.63 8.63 29.04
CA ALA A 16 37.82 10.08 29.16
C ALA A 16 36.60 10.78 29.78
N VAL A 17 35.50 10.06 30.02
CA VAL A 17 34.33 10.57 30.74
C VAL A 17 34.57 10.44 32.26
N PRO A 18 34.50 11.52 33.05
CA PRO A 18 34.70 11.45 34.50
C PRO A 18 33.66 10.54 35.18
N ARG A 19 34.12 9.71 36.12
CA ARG A 19 33.24 8.83 36.90
C ARG A 19 32.21 9.65 37.67
N GLY A 20 30.93 9.27 37.56
CA GLY A 20 29.82 9.98 38.20
C GLY A 20 29.26 11.16 37.38
N SER A 21 29.86 11.48 36.22
CA SER A 21 29.35 12.51 35.30
C SER A 21 28.76 11.92 34.01
N GLN A 22 28.71 10.59 33.89
CA GLN A 22 28.30 9.89 32.66
C GLN A 22 26.89 10.27 32.22
N GLU A 23 25.91 10.18 33.12
CA GLU A 23 24.53 10.55 32.82
C GLU A 23 24.38 12.01 32.41
N THR A 24 25.10 12.92 33.08
CA THR A 24 25.07 14.36 32.76
C THR A 24 25.62 14.65 31.38
N VAL A 25 26.77 14.05 31.03
CA VAL A 25 27.40 14.22 29.71
C VAL A 25 26.52 13.63 28.61
N LEU A 26 26.02 12.41 28.80
CA LEU A 26 25.16 11.72 27.83
C LEU A 26 23.82 12.43 27.61
N SER A 27 23.18 12.88 28.70
CA SER A 27 21.93 13.65 28.62
C SER A 27 22.12 14.96 27.84
N ARG A 28 23.26 15.63 28.02
CA ARG A 28 23.58 16.85 27.29
C ARG A 28 23.87 16.59 25.81
N VAL A 29 24.55 15.48 25.48
CA VAL A 29 24.72 15.02 24.09
C VAL A 29 23.36 14.77 23.44
N ALA A 30 22.48 13.98 24.06
CA ALA A 30 21.13 13.72 23.54
C ALA A 30 20.30 14.99 23.35
N THR A 31 20.42 15.95 24.29
CA THR A 31 19.75 17.26 24.17
C THR A 31 20.29 18.06 22.99
N MET A 32 21.61 18.09 22.79
CA MET A 32 22.22 18.76 21.63
C MET A 32 21.88 18.09 20.30
N MET A 33 21.55 16.79 20.33
CA MET A 33 21.03 16.05 19.19
C MET A 33 19.53 16.25 18.95
N GLY A 34 18.83 16.95 19.85
CA GLY A 34 17.39 17.22 19.72
C GLY A 34 16.48 16.04 20.08
N TYR A 35 16.97 15.07 20.85
CA TYR A 35 16.17 13.90 21.24
C TYR A 35 15.02 14.28 22.18
N THR A 36 13.85 13.69 21.94
CA THR A 36 12.69 13.74 22.86
C THR A 36 13.04 13.07 24.19
N ASP A 37 12.25 13.28 25.24
CA ASP A 37 12.57 12.71 26.57
C ASP A 37 12.51 11.16 26.57
N GLU A 38 11.62 10.56 25.77
CA GLU A 38 11.55 9.11 25.56
C GLU A 38 12.77 8.56 24.80
N GLN A 39 13.15 9.21 23.69
CA GLN A 39 14.35 8.86 22.92
C GLN A 39 15.62 9.02 23.77
N ARG A 40 15.68 10.06 24.60
CA ARG A 40 16.80 10.33 25.51
C ARG A 40 16.96 9.20 26.52
N ALA A 41 15.88 8.72 27.14
CA ALA A 41 15.95 7.63 28.11
C ALA A 41 16.47 6.33 27.48
N SER A 42 15.93 5.94 26.32
CA SER A 42 16.38 4.74 25.59
C SER A 42 17.83 4.86 25.11
N ALA A 43 18.20 6.00 24.52
CA ALA A 43 19.56 6.23 24.05
C ALA A 43 20.58 6.26 25.20
N MET A 44 20.24 6.90 26.32
CA MET A 44 21.10 6.92 27.51
C MET A 44 21.29 5.53 28.10
N ALA A 45 20.22 4.73 28.20
CA ALA A 45 20.32 3.35 28.68
C ALA A 45 21.27 2.52 27.79
N PHE A 46 21.14 2.63 26.47
CA PHE A 46 22.03 1.97 25.52
C PHE A 46 23.48 2.45 25.65
N TRP A 47 23.74 3.76 25.70
CA TRP A 47 25.10 4.28 25.82
C TRP A 47 25.76 3.93 27.16
N LEU A 48 25.01 3.92 28.27
CA LEU A 48 25.52 3.51 29.58
C LEU A 48 25.90 2.02 29.60
N ASP A 49 25.09 1.17 28.97
CA ASP A 49 25.41 -0.25 28.76
C ASP A 49 26.69 -0.41 27.93
N GLN A 50 26.82 0.32 26.82
CA GLN A 50 28.03 0.30 25.98
C GLN A 50 29.27 0.88 26.68
N ILE A 51 29.12 1.86 27.60
CA ILE A 51 30.23 2.33 28.43
C ILE A 51 30.73 1.21 29.36
N SER A 52 29.84 0.32 29.79
CA SER A 52 30.20 -0.83 30.61
C SER A 52 30.88 -1.96 29.82
N SER A 53 30.72 -2.02 28.50
CA SER A 53 31.24 -3.08 27.61
C SER A 53 32.74 -3.00 27.29
N ARG A 54 33.48 -2.04 27.87
CA ARG A 54 34.92 -1.76 27.64
C ARG A 54 35.27 -1.37 26.19
N ALA A 55 34.31 -0.92 25.38
CA ALA A 55 34.59 -0.37 24.06
C ALA A 55 35.58 0.81 24.13
N ARG A 56 36.55 0.87 23.22
CA ARG A 56 37.54 1.96 23.16
C ARG A 56 36.91 3.30 22.76
N TYR A 57 35.95 3.22 21.84
CA TYR A 57 35.06 4.30 21.46
C TYR A 57 33.65 3.78 21.21
N ILE A 58 32.65 4.60 21.55
CA ILE A 58 31.25 4.34 21.27
C ILE A 58 30.83 5.32 20.16
N ARG A 59 30.41 4.81 19.01
CA ARG A 59 29.81 5.64 17.97
C ARG A 59 28.45 6.10 18.45
N VAL A 60 28.25 7.41 18.51
CA VAL A 60 26.94 8.00 18.80
C VAL A 60 26.14 8.13 17.52
N THR A 61 26.70 8.82 16.51
CA THR A 61 26.10 8.99 15.19
C THR A 61 27.13 9.55 14.19
N ARG A 62 26.79 9.57 12.90
CA ARG A 62 27.49 10.39 11.91
C ARG A 62 26.95 11.82 11.92
N LEU A 63 27.80 12.78 11.61
CA LEU A 63 27.51 14.21 11.74
C LEU A 63 27.56 14.91 10.39
N SER A 64 26.57 15.78 10.15
CA SER A 64 26.69 16.80 9.11
C SER A 64 27.78 17.81 9.48
N ILE A 65 28.27 18.57 8.50
CA ILE A 65 29.31 19.60 8.70
C ILE A 65 28.90 20.59 9.81
N ASP A 66 27.64 21.03 9.82
CA ASP A 66 27.12 21.98 10.82
C ASP A 66 26.94 21.34 12.21
N ALA A 67 26.56 20.07 12.27
CA ALA A 67 26.47 19.35 13.54
C ALA A 67 27.87 19.09 14.12
N ALA A 68 28.82 18.71 13.27
CA ALA A 68 30.22 18.54 13.63
C ALA A 68 30.85 19.83 14.16
N ALA A 69 30.59 20.97 13.52
CA ALA A 69 31.03 22.28 14.01
C ALA A 69 30.45 22.59 15.41
N ARG A 70 29.16 22.32 15.63
CA ARG A 70 28.50 22.51 16.94
C ARG A 70 29.12 21.64 18.03
N PHE A 71 29.35 20.36 17.77
CA PHE A 71 29.97 19.46 18.74
C PHE A 71 31.45 19.78 18.98
N ARG A 72 32.20 20.20 17.95
CA ARG A 72 33.59 20.67 18.11
C ARG A 72 33.65 21.90 19.03
N ALA A 73 32.73 22.85 18.85
CA ALA A 73 32.63 24.04 19.68
C ALA A 73 32.26 23.72 21.14
N ALA A 74 31.46 22.68 21.36
CA ALA A 74 31.06 22.21 22.69
C ALA A 74 32.04 21.22 23.35
N SER A 75 33.15 20.85 22.70
CA SER A 75 34.03 19.78 23.20
C SER A 75 34.71 20.11 24.54
N SER A 76 34.87 21.39 24.87
CA SER A 76 35.38 21.82 26.18
C SER A 76 34.40 21.56 27.32
N GLU A 77 33.10 21.41 27.03
CA GLU A 77 32.03 21.22 28.01
C GLU A 77 31.50 19.77 28.07
N LEU A 78 31.99 18.90 27.18
CA LEU A 78 31.57 17.51 27.04
C LEU A 78 32.77 16.57 27.15
N PRO A 79 33.30 16.35 28.37
CA PRO A 79 34.51 15.56 28.56
C PRO A 79 34.30 14.12 28.08
N GLY A 80 35.20 13.65 27.21
CA GLY A 80 35.14 12.34 26.58
C GLY A 80 34.30 12.25 25.31
N VAL A 81 33.62 13.33 24.92
CA VAL A 81 32.90 13.44 23.63
C VAL A 81 33.81 14.12 22.61
N MET A 82 33.93 13.55 21.43
CA MET A 82 34.78 14.10 20.37
C MET A 82 34.18 13.87 18.98
N VAL A 83 34.59 14.73 18.06
CA VAL A 83 34.30 14.60 16.64
C VAL A 83 35.54 14.07 15.95
N MET A 84 35.46 12.86 15.40
CA MET A 84 36.55 12.17 14.70
C MET A 84 36.22 12.07 13.22
N ASN A 85 37.23 11.94 12.35
CA ASN A 85 36.96 11.50 10.98
C ASN A 85 36.53 10.02 10.99
N GLU A 86 35.59 9.58 10.13
CA GLU A 86 35.15 8.17 10.09
C GLU A 86 36.34 7.20 9.93
N LEU A 87 37.37 7.51 9.13
CA LEU A 87 38.53 6.64 8.99
C LEU A 87 39.30 6.49 10.31
N GLU A 88 39.49 7.59 11.04
CA GLU A 88 40.17 7.60 12.33
C GLU A 88 39.34 6.84 13.38
N TYR A 89 38.02 7.07 13.40
CA TYR A 89 37.10 6.32 14.25
C TYR A 89 37.18 4.83 13.96
N LEU A 90 37.08 4.40 12.69
CA LEU A 90 37.15 3.00 12.30
C LEU A 90 38.47 2.38 12.76
N ILE A 91 39.62 2.99 12.44
CA ILE A 91 40.95 2.49 12.84
C ILE A 91 41.08 2.38 14.37
N GLU A 92 40.66 3.40 15.11
CA GLU A 92 40.87 3.39 16.56
C GLU A 92 39.81 2.58 17.34
N SER A 93 38.68 2.25 16.72
CA SER A 93 37.60 1.45 17.33
C SER A 93 37.72 -0.06 17.07
N VAL A 94 38.60 -0.49 16.15
CA VAL A 94 38.79 -1.92 15.84
C VAL A 94 39.28 -2.69 17.08
N TRP A 95 38.49 -3.69 17.50
CA TRP A 95 38.86 -4.58 18.61
C TRP A 95 39.68 -5.80 18.14
N ALA A 96 39.53 -6.19 16.87
CA ALA A 96 40.22 -7.30 16.21
C ALA A 96 41.12 -6.75 15.08
N PRO A 97 42.38 -6.36 15.37
CA PRO A 97 43.27 -5.72 14.40
C PRO A 97 43.67 -6.61 13.22
N ASP A 98 43.31 -7.90 13.27
CA ASP A 98 43.51 -8.92 12.25
C ASP A 98 42.39 -8.98 11.20
N ARG A 99 41.29 -8.24 11.38
CA ARG A 99 40.18 -8.20 10.41
C ARG A 99 40.18 -6.91 9.60
N PRO A 100 40.08 -6.98 8.25
CA PRO A 100 39.93 -5.79 7.43
C PRO A 100 38.61 -5.09 7.76
N VAL A 101 38.64 -3.76 7.81
CA VAL A 101 37.47 -2.91 8.09
C VAL A 101 37.09 -2.14 6.84
N THR A 102 35.83 -2.26 6.43
CA THR A 102 35.29 -1.53 5.28
C THR A 102 35.27 -0.03 5.58
N VAL A 103 36.12 0.73 4.88
CA VAL A 103 36.22 2.20 5.05
C VAL A 103 35.11 2.93 4.28
N LYS A 104 34.81 2.49 3.06
CA LYS A 104 33.76 3.06 2.21
C LYS A 104 33.28 2.03 1.17
N GLN A 105 31.98 1.99 0.93
CA GLN A 105 31.36 1.23 -0.17
C GLN A 105 30.99 2.18 -1.33
N ASP A 106 30.75 1.63 -2.52
CA ASP A 106 30.41 2.37 -3.74
C ASP A 106 31.37 3.51 -4.06
N VAL A 107 32.68 3.21 -4.04
CA VAL A 107 33.72 4.18 -4.36
C VAL A 107 33.70 4.45 -5.87
N PRO A 108 33.54 5.73 -6.32
CA PRO A 108 33.52 6.05 -7.74
C PRO A 108 34.76 5.51 -8.45
N ARG A 109 34.57 4.96 -9.65
CA ARG A 109 35.64 4.30 -10.44
C ARG A 109 36.94 5.10 -10.49
N ASP A 110 36.85 6.41 -10.74
CA ASP A 110 38.05 7.26 -10.84
C ASP A 110 38.79 7.38 -9.50
N VAL A 111 38.07 7.43 -8.38
CA VAL A 111 38.64 7.44 -7.04
C VAL A 111 39.24 6.07 -6.70
N ALA A 112 38.57 4.98 -7.05
CA ALA A 112 39.06 3.62 -6.86
C ALA A 112 40.37 3.38 -7.64
N LEU A 113 40.44 3.84 -8.90
CA LEU A 113 41.66 3.78 -9.71
C LEU A 113 42.78 4.62 -9.13
N GLN A 114 42.48 5.82 -8.60
CA GLN A 114 43.48 6.64 -7.90
C GLN A 114 44.01 5.96 -6.64
N LEU A 115 43.16 5.30 -5.87
CA LEU A 115 43.58 4.54 -4.69
C LEU A 115 44.48 3.36 -5.08
N ARG A 116 44.10 2.58 -6.11
CA ARG A 116 44.92 1.48 -6.63
C ARG A 116 46.29 1.96 -7.14
N ALA A 117 46.32 3.07 -7.86
CA ALA A 117 47.58 3.65 -8.37
C ALA A 117 48.52 4.12 -7.23
N ASN A 118 47.96 4.47 -6.07
CA ASN A 118 48.71 4.92 -4.89
C ASN A 118 48.81 3.85 -3.79
N ALA A 119 48.50 2.58 -4.08
CA ALA A 119 48.49 1.51 -3.08
C ALA A 119 49.84 1.36 -2.35
N MET A 120 50.96 1.64 -3.03
CA MET A 120 52.30 1.64 -2.42
C MET A 120 52.49 2.66 -1.28
N TYR A 121 51.70 3.74 -1.29
CA TYR A 121 51.72 4.80 -0.27
C TYR A 121 50.61 4.63 0.78
N LEU A 122 49.75 3.63 0.62
CA LEU A 122 48.61 3.34 1.48
C LEU A 122 48.67 1.88 1.98
N PRO A 123 49.75 1.48 2.69
CA PRO A 123 49.87 0.11 3.18
C PRO A 123 48.69 -0.23 4.10
N GLY A 124 48.03 -1.36 3.83
CA GLY A 124 46.84 -1.81 4.56
C GLY A 124 45.50 -1.29 4.03
N VAL A 125 45.49 -0.45 2.98
CA VAL A 125 44.26 -0.06 2.28
C VAL A 125 44.15 -0.83 0.99
N GLU A 126 43.08 -1.63 0.86
CA GLU A 126 42.77 -2.39 -0.35
C GLU A 126 41.47 -1.85 -0.97
N VAL A 127 41.43 -1.84 -2.31
CA VAL A 127 40.19 -1.62 -3.06
C VAL A 127 39.67 -2.98 -3.44
N ASP A 128 38.56 -3.38 -2.82
CA ASP A 128 37.85 -4.60 -3.15
C ASP A 128 36.90 -4.33 -4.32
N ASP A 129 37.25 -4.83 -5.52
CA ASP A 129 36.41 -4.76 -6.71
C ASP A 129 35.48 -5.97 -6.86
N THR A 130 35.48 -6.89 -5.89
CA THR A 130 34.56 -8.04 -5.82
C THR A 130 33.27 -7.72 -5.06
N ALA A 131 33.26 -6.65 -4.26
CA ALA A 131 32.09 -6.18 -3.53
C ALA A 131 31.03 -5.61 -4.50
N MET A 132 29.95 -6.38 -4.73
CA MET A 132 28.83 -5.95 -5.57
C MET A 132 27.93 -4.95 -4.82
N ALA A 133 27.56 -3.85 -5.47
CA ALA A 133 26.56 -2.91 -4.98
C ALA A 133 25.22 -3.16 -5.69
N ARG A 134 24.12 -3.08 -4.95
CA ARG A 134 22.77 -3.21 -5.52
C ARG A 134 22.39 -1.93 -6.27
N VAL A 135 21.89 -2.09 -7.49
CA VAL A 135 21.45 -0.98 -8.36
C VAL A 135 20.00 -1.20 -8.76
N TYR A 136 19.16 -0.18 -8.56
CA TYR A 136 17.75 -0.20 -8.94
C TYR A 136 17.50 0.64 -10.20
N THR A 137 17.42 -0.01 -11.36
CA THR A 137 17.22 0.67 -12.65
C THR A 137 15.74 1.00 -12.96
N GLY A 138 14.80 0.39 -12.23
CA GLY A 138 13.36 0.61 -12.41
C GLY A 138 12.89 2.03 -12.04
N GLY A 139 13.68 2.75 -11.24
CA GLY A 139 13.29 4.04 -10.67
C GLY A 139 12.29 3.89 -9.51
N GLU A 140 11.82 5.03 -9.00
CA GLU A 140 10.97 5.08 -7.79
C GLU A 140 9.62 4.39 -7.98
N VAL A 141 9.07 4.32 -9.20
CA VAL A 141 7.78 3.63 -9.46
C VAL A 141 7.80 2.12 -9.16
N MET A 142 8.99 1.53 -9.05
CA MET A 142 9.18 0.13 -8.67
C MET A 142 9.43 -0.05 -7.16
N SER A 143 9.40 1.04 -6.38
CA SER A 143 9.92 1.06 -5.01
C SER A 143 9.26 0.03 -4.11
N HIS A 144 7.93 -0.02 -4.13
CA HIS A 144 7.14 -0.92 -3.28
C HIS A 144 7.07 -2.37 -3.79
N ILE A 145 7.35 -2.60 -5.08
CA ILE A 145 7.44 -3.95 -5.65
C ILE A 145 8.79 -4.56 -5.29
N ILE A 146 9.88 -3.92 -5.71
CA ILE A 146 11.22 -4.46 -5.51
C ILE A 146 11.61 -4.36 -4.03
N GLY A 147 11.35 -3.21 -3.41
CA GLY A 147 11.88 -2.89 -2.09
C GLY A 147 13.38 -2.65 -2.13
N TYR A 148 14.00 -2.66 -0.97
CA TYR A 148 15.40 -2.28 -0.83
C TYR A 148 16.18 -3.22 0.08
N VAL A 149 17.50 -3.19 -0.07
CA VAL A 149 18.46 -3.86 0.81
C VAL A 149 19.09 -2.87 1.79
N GLN A 150 19.47 -3.34 2.97
CA GLN A 150 20.29 -2.58 3.93
C GLN A 150 21.32 -3.48 4.60
N SER A 151 22.38 -2.89 5.15
CA SER A 151 23.33 -3.61 6.00
C SER A 151 22.60 -4.35 7.11
N ILE A 152 23.03 -5.58 7.37
CA ILE A 152 22.45 -6.42 8.39
C ILE A 152 22.55 -5.76 9.77
N ASP A 153 21.45 -5.79 10.52
CA ASP A 153 21.43 -5.33 11.90
C ASP A 153 21.82 -6.46 12.86
N ALA A 154 22.16 -6.10 14.10
CA ALA A 154 22.57 -7.07 15.10
C ALA A 154 21.45 -8.10 15.40
N ALA A 155 20.18 -7.68 15.32
CA ALA A 155 19.04 -8.55 15.55
C ALA A 155 18.96 -9.66 14.49
N SER A 156 19.09 -9.31 13.21
CA SER A 156 19.07 -10.28 12.11
C SER A 156 20.33 -11.15 12.08
N LEU A 157 21.50 -10.58 12.41
CA LEU A 157 22.76 -11.33 12.43
C LEU A 157 22.75 -12.46 13.47
N TYR A 158 22.17 -12.22 14.64
CA TYR A 158 22.11 -13.18 15.75
C TYR A 158 20.76 -13.91 15.87
N ASP A 159 19.89 -13.79 14.86
CA ASP A 159 18.66 -14.58 14.81
C ASP A 159 19.03 -16.08 14.68
N PRO A 160 18.52 -16.96 15.56
CA PRO A 160 18.80 -18.40 15.49
C PRO A 160 18.53 -19.03 14.12
N ARG A 161 17.57 -18.49 13.35
CA ARG A 161 17.25 -18.92 11.97
C ARG A 161 18.40 -18.68 11.00
N ASN A 162 19.24 -17.69 11.29
CA ASN A 162 20.37 -17.25 10.48
C ASN A 162 21.73 -17.73 11.04
N MET A 163 21.70 -18.50 12.14
CA MET A 163 22.89 -19.10 12.75
C MET A 163 22.99 -20.61 12.50
N SER A 164 22.06 -21.18 11.73
CA SER A 164 22.01 -22.61 11.43
C SER A 164 22.65 -22.94 10.07
N PRO A 165 23.61 -23.87 10.01
CA PRO A 165 24.20 -24.34 8.75
C PRO A 165 23.22 -25.02 7.77
N ALA A 166 22.01 -25.33 8.23
CA ALA A 166 21.00 -26.03 7.44
C ALA A 166 20.22 -25.12 6.47
N ARG A 167 20.49 -23.81 6.45
CA ARG A 167 19.87 -22.84 5.53
C ARG A 167 20.93 -21.96 4.86
N ASN A 168 20.62 -21.40 3.70
CA ASN A 168 21.48 -20.48 2.93
C ASN A 168 21.77 -19.13 3.63
N ARG A 169 21.22 -18.91 4.83
CA ARG A 169 21.27 -17.64 5.56
C ARG A 169 22.40 -17.57 6.58
N ILE A 170 23.65 -17.83 6.18
CA ILE A 170 24.79 -17.52 7.05
C ILE A 170 25.24 -16.10 6.73
N TYR A 171 24.95 -15.18 7.63
CA TYR A 171 25.30 -13.77 7.46
C TYR A 171 26.62 -13.40 8.14
N ASP A 172 27.36 -12.50 7.49
CA ASP A 172 28.49 -11.78 8.08
C ASP A 172 28.07 -10.36 8.47
N GLN A 173 28.83 -9.72 9.37
CA GLN A 173 28.54 -8.36 9.86
C GLN A 173 28.43 -7.28 8.77
N ASN A 174 29.00 -7.53 7.59
CA ASN A 174 29.01 -6.59 6.48
C ASN A 174 27.99 -6.94 5.38
N ASP A 175 27.19 -7.98 5.57
CA ASP A 175 26.20 -8.39 4.58
C ASP A 175 25.08 -7.35 4.46
N VAL A 176 24.56 -7.20 3.25
CA VAL A 176 23.36 -6.43 2.92
C VAL A 176 22.22 -7.39 2.68
N ILE A 177 21.09 -7.24 3.38
CA ILE A 177 19.91 -8.11 3.31
C ILE A 177 18.68 -7.34 2.80
N GLY A 178 17.76 -8.01 2.14
CA GLY A 178 16.47 -7.45 1.74
C GLY A 178 15.61 -7.07 2.94
N GLN A 179 15.10 -5.85 2.94
CA GLN A 179 14.30 -5.27 4.04
C GLN A 179 12.82 -5.12 3.67
N ALA A 180 12.54 -4.83 2.40
CA ALA A 180 11.18 -4.62 1.90
C ALA A 180 10.98 -5.30 0.54
N GLY A 181 9.73 -5.36 0.09
CA GLY A 181 9.38 -5.83 -1.25
C GLY A 181 9.84 -7.26 -1.54
N LEU A 182 10.10 -7.52 -2.82
CA LEU A 182 10.66 -8.79 -3.31
C LEU A 182 12.09 -9.04 -2.81
N GLU A 183 12.89 -8.00 -2.52
CA GLU A 183 14.22 -8.17 -1.91
C GLU A 183 14.12 -8.95 -0.59
N ASN A 184 13.12 -8.63 0.25
CA ASN A 184 12.89 -9.32 1.51
C ASN A 184 12.21 -10.69 1.31
N SER A 185 11.12 -10.75 0.55
CA SER A 185 10.34 -11.98 0.44
C SER A 185 11.05 -13.09 -0.34
N LEU A 186 11.95 -12.73 -1.27
CA LEU A 186 12.77 -13.65 -2.04
C LEU A 186 14.22 -13.73 -1.57
N GLU A 187 14.56 -13.21 -0.38
CA GLU A 187 15.92 -13.20 0.17
C GLU A 187 16.61 -14.58 0.09
N ASP A 188 15.88 -15.66 0.37
CA ASP A 188 16.39 -17.04 0.30
C ASP A 188 16.82 -17.47 -1.11
N HIS A 189 16.17 -16.90 -2.13
CA HIS A 189 16.43 -17.18 -3.53
C HIS A 189 17.49 -16.23 -4.09
N LEU A 190 17.47 -14.96 -3.70
CA LEU A 190 18.33 -13.92 -4.26
C LEU A 190 19.77 -13.94 -3.72
N ARG A 191 19.99 -14.40 -2.49
CA ARG A 191 21.32 -14.33 -1.84
C ARG A 191 22.39 -15.23 -2.46
N GLY A 192 21.99 -16.41 -2.93
CA GLY A 192 22.92 -17.47 -3.29
C GLY A 192 23.65 -18.09 -2.08
N ILE A 193 24.77 -18.75 -2.33
CA ILE A 193 25.58 -19.44 -1.30
C ILE A 193 27.02 -18.89 -1.33
N LYS A 194 27.52 -18.50 -0.16
CA LYS A 194 28.90 -18.02 0.00
C LYS A 194 29.91 -19.12 -0.30
N GLY A 195 30.91 -18.77 -1.09
CA GLY A 195 32.13 -19.55 -1.25
C GLY A 195 33.03 -19.46 -0.02
N SER A 196 34.12 -20.22 -0.01
CA SER A 196 35.12 -20.18 1.06
C SER A 196 36.51 -20.46 0.52
N LEU A 197 37.55 -19.81 1.03
CA LEU A 197 38.94 -20.18 0.77
C LEU A 197 39.75 -20.10 2.06
N PHE A 198 40.86 -20.84 2.15
CA PHE A 198 41.82 -20.66 3.23
C PHE A 198 43.07 -19.97 2.69
N GLU A 199 43.50 -18.91 3.37
CA GLU A 199 44.70 -18.15 3.03
C GLU A 199 45.73 -18.17 4.16
N GLU A 200 47.00 -18.22 3.78
CA GLU A 200 48.15 -18.04 4.66
C GLU A 200 48.48 -16.55 4.74
N VAL A 201 48.51 -16.02 5.96
CA VAL A 201 48.87 -14.64 6.28
C VAL A 201 50.18 -14.61 7.06
N ASP A 202 51.02 -13.59 6.82
CA ASP A 202 52.26 -13.41 7.58
C ASP A 202 52.01 -12.80 8.97
N VAL A 203 53.07 -12.59 9.77
CA VAL A 203 52.96 -12.02 11.13
C VAL A 203 52.43 -10.57 11.16
N ASN A 204 52.36 -9.90 10.01
CA ASN A 204 51.83 -8.55 9.85
C ASN A 204 50.42 -8.55 9.21
N GLY A 205 49.83 -9.73 8.98
CA GLY A 205 48.51 -9.87 8.35
C GLY A 205 48.51 -9.71 6.83
N VAL A 206 49.68 -9.71 6.19
CA VAL A 206 49.78 -9.59 4.72
C VAL A 206 49.54 -10.97 4.09
N ARG A 207 48.63 -11.02 3.11
CA ARG A 207 48.31 -12.24 2.35
C ARG A 207 49.56 -12.78 1.65
N SER A 208 49.93 -14.02 1.97
CA SER A 208 51.10 -14.72 1.41
C SER A 208 50.68 -15.69 0.30
N ARG A 209 49.66 -16.52 0.54
CA ARG A 209 49.25 -17.59 -0.39
C ARG A 209 47.87 -18.17 -0.07
N ILE A 210 47.09 -18.52 -1.11
CA ILE A 210 45.87 -19.34 -0.96
C ILE A 210 46.26 -20.83 -0.87
N ILE A 211 45.69 -21.54 0.11
CA ILE A 211 45.95 -22.97 0.34
C ILE A 211 45.24 -23.78 -0.76
N PRO A 212 45.97 -24.56 -1.58
CA PRO A 212 45.36 -25.34 -2.64
C PRO A 212 44.32 -26.34 -2.10
N ASN A 213 43.23 -26.55 -2.85
CA ASN A 213 42.11 -27.45 -2.53
C ASN A 213 41.27 -27.06 -1.30
N THR A 214 41.32 -25.80 -0.90
CA THR A 214 40.46 -25.27 0.17
C THR A 214 39.42 -24.26 -0.34
N GLU A 215 39.47 -23.96 -1.63
CA GLU A 215 38.56 -23.07 -2.34
C GLU A 215 37.25 -23.80 -2.64
N ARG A 216 36.14 -23.15 -2.29
CA ARG A 216 34.78 -23.46 -2.73
C ARG A 216 34.25 -22.21 -3.40
N ASP A 217 33.88 -22.33 -4.67
CA ASP A 217 33.31 -21.21 -5.42
C ASP A 217 31.94 -20.81 -4.83
N PRO A 218 31.62 -19.51 -4.83
CA PRO A 218 30.27 -19.06 -4.48
C PRO A 218 29.26 -19.53 -5.54
N GLU A 219 28.05 -19.81 -5.10
CA GLU A 219 26.92 -20.13 -5.98
C GLU A 219 26.03 -18.87 -6.06
N PRO A 220 25.78 -18.31 -7.26
CA PRO A 220 24.94 -17.12 -7.40
C PRO A 220 23.48 -17.44 -7.02
N GLY A 221 22.76 -16.41 -6.56
CA GLY A 221 21.32 -16.52 -6.33
C GLY A 221 20.50 -16.60 -7.62
N ASP A 222 19.23 -16.92 -7.48
CA ASP A 222 18.28 -17.05 -8.58
C ASP A 222 18.10 -15.70 -9.31
N ASN A 223 18.09 -15.74 -10.64
CA ASN A 223 17.60 -14.64 -11.44
C ASN A 223 16.07 -14.68 -11.49
N VAL A 224 15.42 -13.58 -11.11
CA VAL A 224 13.95 -13.48 -11.03
C VAL A 224 13.44 -12.60 -12.17
N THR A 225 12.50 -13.13 -12.94
CA THR A 225 11.74 -12.38 -13.95
C THR A 225 10.37 -12.05 -13.39
N LEU A 226 9.93 -10.80 -13.56
CA LEU A 226 8.65 -10.33 -13.07
C LEU A 226 7.57 -10.39 -14.17
N THR A 227 6.31 -10.30 -13.75
CA THR A 227 5.14 -10.08 -14.62
C THR A 227 5.01 -8.62 -15.07
N ILE A 228 5.76 -7.71 -14.45
CA ILE A 228 5.68 -6.26 -14.64
C ILE A 228 6.42 -5.82 -15.91
N ASP A 229 5.71 -5.13 -16.80
CA ASP A 229 6.32 -4.33 -17.85
C ASP A 229 6.62 -2.92 -17.32
N LEU A 230 7.90 -2.52 -17.37
CA LEU A 230 8.34 -1.25 -16.77
C LEU A 230 7.75 -0.02 -17.47
N GLU A 231 7.48 -0.10 -18.77
CA GLU A 231 6.86 1.00 -19.50
C GLU A 231 5.40 1.17 -19.05
N PHE A 232 4.68 0.06 -18.92
CA PHE A 232 3.30 0.07 -18.42
C PHE A 232 3.22 0.53 -16.96
N GLN A 233 4.11 0.04 -16.10
CA GLN A 233 4.22 0.49 -14.70
C GLN A 233 4.43 2.01 -14.59
N ARG A 234 5.31 2.58 -15.41
CA ARG A 234 5.52 4.04 -15.46
C ARG A 234 4.28 4.79 -15.94
N ALA A 235 3.59 4.27 -16.95
CA ALA A 235 2.35 4.87 -17.42
C ALA A 235 1.27 4.88 -16.34
N ILE A 236 1.14 3.81 -15.56
CA ILE A 236 0.23 3.75 -14.40
C ILE A 236 0.64 4.80 -13.35
N GLY A 237 1.93 4.91 -13.04
CA GLY A 237 2.44 5.90 -12.09
C GLY A 237 2.10 7.34 -12.51
N MET A 238 2.37 7.67 -13.77
CA MET A 238 2.04 8.98 -14.34
C MET A 238 0.53 9.26 -14.34
N ALA A 239 -0.30 8.26 -14.65
CA ALA A 239 -1.75 8.40 -14.60
C ALA A 239 -2.24 8.69 -13.17
N LEU A 240 -1.71 7.98 -12.17
CA LEU A 240 -2.04 8.19 -10.76
C LEU A 240 -1.61 9.59 -10.28
N GLU A 241 -0.40 10.02 -10.61
CA GLU A 241 0.11 11.35 -10.25
C GLU A 241 -0.79 12.46 -10.81
N LYS A 242 -1.10 12.42 -12.11
CA LYS A 242 -2.04 13.39 -12.73
C LYS A 242 -3.42 13.35 -12.09
N GLY A 243 -3.90 12.16 -11.75
CA GLY A 243 -5.19 11.99 -11.08
C GLY A 243 -5.21 12.59 -9.68
N ILE A 244 -4.12 12.45 -8.92
CA ILE A 244 -3.96 13.10 -7.61
C ILE A 244 -3.87 14.62 -7.77
N GLU A 245 -3.12 15.13 -8.74
CA GLU A 245 -3.06 16.57 -9.05
C GLU A 245 -4.47 17.12 -9.36
N ARG A 246 -5.23 16.39 -10.17
CA ARG A 246 -6.62 16.74 -10.49
C ARG A 246 -7.51 16.74 -9.23
N ALA A 247 -7.35 15.75 -8.37
CA ALA A 247 -8.09 15.67 -7.11
C ALA A 247 -7.76 16.85 -6.20
N VAL A 248 -6.49 17.28 -6.13
CA VAL A 248 -6.06 18.47 -5.37
C VAL A 248 -6.75 19.73 -5.90
N GLU A 249 -6.85 19.89 -7.22
CA GLU A 249 -7.55 21.03 -7.82
C GLU A 249 -9.03 21.05 -7.44
N LEU A 250 -9.73 19.92 -7.59
CA LEU A 250 -11.15 19.79 -7.24
C LEU A 250 -11.36 20.07 -5.74
N LYS A 251 -10.53 19.49 -4.88
CA LYS A 251 -10.64 19.66 -3.43
C LYS A 251 -10.34 21.10 -3.00
N ARG A 252 -9.47 21.81 -3.72
CA ARG A 252 -9.20 23.23 -3.47
C ARG A 252 -10.41 24.11 -3.76
N GLU A 253 -11.16 23.80 -4.83
CA GLU A 253 -12.41 24.50 -5.16
C GLU A 253 -13.47 24.24 -4.07
N GLU A 254 -13.67 22.98 -3.69
CA GLU A 254 -14.57 22.59 -2.59
C GLU A 254 -14.20 23.29 -1.27
N ASN A 255 -12.91 23.32 -0.92
CA ASN A 255 -12.43 23.98 0.31
C ASN A 255 -12.59 25.49 0.27
N ALA A 256 -12.50 26.13 -0.89
CA ALA A 256 -12.78 27.57 -1.01
C ALA A 256 -14.26 27.88 -0.76
N GLU A 257 -15.18 27.02 -1.23
CA GLU A 257 -16.61 27.13 -0.96
C GLU A 257 -16.92 26.89 0.53
N ARG A 258 -16.32 25.86 1.12
CA ARG A 258 -16.42 25.56 2.56
C ARG A 258 -15.92 26.70 3.44
N ALA A 259 -14.77 27.29 3.10
CA ALA A 259 -14.23 28.45 3.80
C ALA A 259 -15.16 29.66 3.72
N ALA A 260 -15.86 29.85 2.60
CA ALA A 260 -16.87 30.91 2.47
C ALA A 260 -18.09 30.68 3.37
N LEU A 261 -18.38 29.42 3.73
CA LEU A 261 -19.41 29.02 4.69
C LEU A 261 -18.90 28.95 6.14
N GLY A 262 -17.60 29.18 6.37
CA GLY A 262 -16.98 29.10 7.69
C GLY A 262 -16.74 27.67 8.20
N LEU A 263 -16.71 26.69 7.30
CA LEU A 263 -16.51 25.27 7.60
C LEU A 263 -15.02 24.90 7.57
N SER A 264 -14.66 23.80 8.23
CA SER A 264 -13.31 23.22 8.17
C SER A 264 -12.94 22.76 6.76
N GLU A 265 -11.66 22.86 6.42
CA GLU A 265 -11.14 22.33 5.15
C GLU A 265 -11.10 20.80 5.18
N TRP A 266 -11.51 20.20 4.07
CA TRP A 266 -11.24 18.80 3.78
C TRP A 266 -9.75 18.54 3.56
N ALA A 267 -9.35 17.29 3.74
CA ALA A 267 -7.96 16.89 3.57
C ALA A 267 -7.55 17.03 2.10
N SER A 268 -6.34 17.54 1.86
CA SER A 268 -5.78 17.57 0.50
C SER A 268 -5.35 16.17 0.08
N PRO A 269 -5.75 15.69 -1.12
CA PRO A 269 -5.23 14.47 -1.70
C PRO A 269 -3.71 14.53 -1.82
N ASN A 270 -3.01 13.46 -1.44
CA ASN A 270 -1.55 13.38 -1.58
C ASN A 270 -1.06 11.95 -1.89
N SER A 271 -1.97 10.99 -2.02
CA SER A 271 -1.61 9.58 -2.10
C SER A 271 -2.72 8.71 -2.70
N GLY A 272 -2.35 7.51 -3.13
CA GLY A 272 -3.26 6.58 -3.78
C GLY A 272 -2.56 5.33 -4.29
N ALA A 273 -3.34 4.43 -4.90
CA ALA A 273 -2.82 3.19 -5.48
C ALA A 273 -3.58 2.78 -6.73
N VAL A 274 -2.87 2.09 -7.62
CA VAL A 274 -3.45 1.43 -8.80
C VAL A 274 -2.93 0.01 -8.87
N VAL A 275 -3.83 -0.95 -9.08
CA VAL A 275 -3.49 -2.35 -9.34
C VAL A 275 -4.10 -2.77 -10.67
N ALA A 276 -3.27 -3.29 -11.57
CA ALA A 276 -3.65 -3.92 -12.83
C ALA A 276 -3.32 -5.41 -12.76
N TYR A 277 -4.34 -6.25 -12.90
CA TYR A 277 -4.31 -7.69 -12.68
C TYR A 277 -4.88 -8.43 -13.89
N ASP A 278 -4.20 -9.44 -14.40
CA ASP A 278 -4.71 -10.30 -15.47
C ASP A 278 -5.56 -11.43 -14.85
N PRO A 279 -6.89 -11.41 -15.03
CA PRO A 279 -7.76 -12.38 -14.38
C PRO A 279 -7.73 -13.77 -15.02
N ARG A 280 -6.99 -13.96 -16.12
CA ARG A 280 -6.88 -15.24 -16.85
C ARG A 280 -5.83 -16.16 -16.23
N ASN A 281 -4.79 -15.60 -15.64
CA ASN A 281 -3.64 -16.34 -15.12
C ASN A 281 -3.16 -15.88 -13.75
N GLY A 282 -3.57 -14.70 -13.28
CA GLY A 282 -3.13 -14.18 -11.99
C GLY A 282 -1.94 -13.24 -12.06
N ASP A 283 -1.48 -12.85 -13.24
CA ASP A 283 -0.32 -11.96 -13.37
C ASP A 283 -0.68 -10.57 -12.82
N VAL A 284 0.14 -10.03 -11.92
CA VAL A 284 0.07 -8.61 -11.58
C VAL A 284 0.84 -7.84 -12.65
N LEU A 285 0.10 -7.20 -13.56
CA LEU A 285 0.65 -6.50 -14.72
C LEU A 285 1.23 -5.12 -14.34
N GLY A 286 0.68 -4.51 -13.30
CA GLY A 286 1.15 -3.25 -12.74
C GLY A 286 0.61 -3.03 -11.33
N MET A 287 1.43 -2.46 -10.45
CA MET A 287 1.06 -2.20 -9.06
C MET A 287 1.81 -0.97 -8.55
N VAL A 288 1.10 0.15 -8.45
CA VAL A 288 1.65 1.45 -8.10
C VAL A 288 1.07 1.89 -6.76
N SER A 289 1.93 2.37 -5.87
CA SER A 289 1.58 3.01 -4.61
C SER A 289 2.29 4.35 -4.55
N TYR A 290 1.52 5.45 -4.51
CA TYR A 290 2.05 6.81 -4.44
C TYR A 290 1.78 7.39 -3.05
N PRO A 291 2.73 8.12 -2.43
CA PRO A 291 4.02 8.54 -2.97
C PRO A 291 5.11 7.46 -2.97
N TYR A 292 6.07 7.61 -3.89
CA TYR A 292 7.22 6.71 -4.03
C TYR A 292 8.37 7.08 -3.08
N TYR A 293 9.35 6.20 -3.03
CA TYR A 293 10.66 6.48 -2.43
C TYR A 293 11.79 5.95 -3.33
N ASP A 294 12.99 6.51 -3.18
CA ASP A 294 14.15 6.06 -3.95
C ASP A 294 14.88 4.94 -3.21
N ASN A 295 14.71 3.72 -3.70
CA ASN A 295 15.36 2.52 -3.16
C ASN A 295 16.89 2.60 -3.23
N GLN A 296 17.44 3.37 -4.18
CA GLN A 296 18.87 3.51 -4.34
C GLN A 296 19.50 4.25 -3.14
N LEU A 297 18.77 5.17 -2.53
CA LEU A 297 19.25 5.91 -1.35
C LEU A 297 19.54 5.00 -0.16
N PHE A 298 18.87 3.84 -0.06
CA PHE A 298 19.15 2.87 1.00
C PHE A 298 20.49 2.16 0.84
N VAL A 299 21.00 2.10 -0.39
CA VAL A 299 22.31 1.53 -0.71
C VAL A 299 23.40 2.61 -0.68
N SER A 300 23.14 3.78 -1.28
CA SER A 300 24.13 4.86 -1.42
C SER A 300 24.24 5.76 -0.18
N GLY A 301 23.29 5.67 0.76
CA GLY A 301 23.25 6.44 1.99
C GLY A 301 22.03 7.36 2.07
N LEU A 302 21.07 7.00 2.93
CA LEU A 302 19.86 7.77 3.16
C LEU A 302 20.07 8.76 4.31
N SER A 303 19.89 10.05 4.03
CA SER A 303 19.99 11.08 5.07
C SER A 303 18.80 11.03 6.03
N GLU A 304 19.01 11.37 7.30
CA GLU A 304 17.96 11.48 8.32
C GLU A 304 16.82 12.40 7.87
N ARG A 305 17.15 13.53 7.22
CA ARG A 305 16.13 14.46 6.69
C ARG A 305 15.21 13.77 5.68
N LYS A 306 15.78 13.00 4.75
CA LYS A 306 15.00 12.30 3.71
C LYS A 306 14.21 11.13 4.29
N TRP A 307 14.76 10.43 5.29
CA TRP A 307 14.03 9.43 6.06
C TRP A 307 12.81 10.01 6.79
N GLN A 308 12.94 11.19 7.39
CA GLN A 308 11.82 11.90 8.02
C GLN A 308 10.79 12.38 6.99
N GLU A 309 11.23 12.84 5.82
CA GLU A 309 10.36 13.20 4.70
C GLU A 309 9.49 12.01 4.26
N TYR A 310 10.10 10.84 4.04
CA TYR A 310 9.36 9.63 3.65
C TYR A 310 8.38 9.11 4.72
N GLN A 311 8.59 9.45 5.99
CA GLN A 311 7.66 9.07 7.07
C GLN A 311 6.61 10.14 7.37
N ASN A 312 6.67 11.30 6.73
CA ASN A 312 5.79 12.41 7.06
C ASN A 312 4.33 12.06 6.72
N PRO A 313 3.40 12.06 7.70
CA PRO A 313 1.99 11.81 7.46
C PRO A 313 1.35 12.84 6.51
N ASP A 314 1.78 14.09 6.57
CA ASP A 314 1.25 15.17 5.73
C ASP A 314 1.68 15.03 4.26
N GLN A 315 2.69 14.21 4.00
CA GLN A 315 3.17 13.86 2.67
C GLN A 315 2.80 12.42 2.30
N GLY A 316 1.80 11.84 2.95
CA GLY A 316 1.26 10.53 2.57
C GLY A 316 2.16 9.34 2.88
N LYS A 317 3.18 9.45 3.75
CA LYS A 317 3.99 8.30 4.22
C LYS A 317 4.48 7.38 3.08
N ALA A 318 5.51 7.79 2.35
CA ALA A 318 6.02 7.10 1.17
C ALA A 318 6.35 5.60 1.37
N PHE A 319 6.69 5.14 2.58
CA PHE A 319 6.98 3.72 2.82
C PHE A 319 5.75 2.80 2.82
N VAL A 320 4.54 3.35 2.93
CA VAL A 320 3.32 2.54 2.93
C VAL A 320 3.06 2.02 1.52
N ASN A 321 2.99 0.69 1.38
CA ASN A 321 2.52 0.06 0.16
C ASN A 321 0.99 -0.03 0.18
N ARG A 322 0.33 0.99 -0.34
CA ARG A 322 -1.13 1.12 -0.32
C ARG A 322 -1.86 0.04 -1.09
N ALA A 323 -1.22 -0.57 -2.08
CA ALA A 323 -1.83 -1.62 -2.89
C ALA A 323 -2.15 -2.89 -2.07
N VAL A 324 -1.36 -3.18 -1.02
CA VAL A 324 -1.44 -4.44 -0.26
C VAL A 324 -1.40 -4.30 1.26
N SER A 325 -1.04 -3.12 1.79
CA SER A 325 -0.84 -2.89 3.22
C SER A 325 -1.82 -1.89 3.84
N GLU A 326 -2.46 -1.04 3.03
CA GLU A 326 -3.45 -0.08 3.53
C GLU A 326 -4.88 -0.59 3.31
N LEU A 327 -5.74 -0.29 4.27
CA LEU A 327 -7.10 -0.78 4.35
C LEU A 327 -8.08 0.38 4.15
N TYR A 328 -9.00 0.19 3.21
CA TYR A 328 -10.01 1.19 2.89
C TYR A 328 -11.39 0.54 2.89
N PRO A 329 -12.44 1.28 3.26
CA PRO A 329 -13.79 0.85 2.93
C PRO A 329 -13.93 0.76 1.40
N PRO A 330 -14.44 -0.36 0.85
CA PRO A 330 -14.66 -0.50 -0.59
C PRO A 330 -15.74 0.44 -1.13
N GLY A 331 -16.59 0.98 -0.24
CA GLY A 331 -17.75 1.80 -0.61
C GLY A 331 -18.64 1.09 -1.62
N SER A 332 -19.22 1.86 -2.54
CA SER A 332 -20.18 1.33 -3.53
C SER A 332 -19.63 0.26 -4.48
N THR A 333 -18.32 -0.01 -4.53
CA THR A 333 -17.78 -1.16 -5.27
C THR A 333 -18.21 -2.50 -4.65
N PHE A 334 -18.50 -2.53 -3.35
CA PHE A 334 -18.96 -3.71 -2.62
C PHE A 334 -20.34 -4.22 -3.06
N LYS A 335 -21.22 -3.30 -3.49
CA LYS A 335 -22.60 -3.58 -3.93
C LYS A 335 -22.69 -4.67 -5.00
N LEU A 336 -21.65 -4.80 -5.83
CA LEU A 336 -21.54 -5.85 -6.85
C LEU A 336 -21.61 -7.26 -6.24
N PHE A 337 -20.90 -7.46 -5.13
CA PHE A 337 -20.77 -8.76 -4.48
C PHE A 337 -21.99 -9.05 -3.61
N LEU A 338 -22.55 -8.04 -2.94
CA LEU A 338 -23.85 -8.15 -2.26
C LEU A 338 -24.96 -8.57 -3.25
N ALA A 339 -25.06 -7.92 -4.41
CA ALA A 339 -26.03 -8.30 -5.44
C ALA A 339 -25.86 -9.75 -5.90
N ALA A 340 -24.63 -10.17 -6.22
CA ALA A 340 -24.33 -11.54 -6.63
C ALA A 340 -24.70 -12.56 -5.55
N SER A 341 -24.41 -12.25 -4.28
CA SER A 341 -24.74 -13.08 -3.11
C SER A 341 -26.26 -13.24 -2.94
N ALA A 342 -26.99 -12.12 -2.94
CA ALA A 342 -28.43 -12.08 -2.76
C ALA A 342 -29.18 -12.80 -3.88
N LEU A 343 -28.77 -12.59 -5.14
CA LEU A 343 -29.29 -13.34 -6.30
C LEU A 343 -29.00 -14.84 -6.15
N SER A 344 -27.78 -15.20 -5.76
CA SER A 344 -27.39 -16.60 -5.58
C SER A 344 -28.18 -17.32 -4.50
N ARG A 345 -28.56 -16.62 -3.43
CA ARG A 345 -29.33 -17.18 -2.32
C ARG A 345 -30.84 -17.06 -2.50
N GLY A 346 -31.29 -16.37 -3.55
CA GLY A 346 -32.70 -16.16 -3.86
C GLY A 346 -33.40 -15.17 -2.93
N SER A 347 -32.66 -14.38 -2.15
CA SER A 347 -33.21 -13.25 -1.38
C SER A 347 -33.41 -12.01 -2.24
N LEU A 348 -32.88 -12.02 -3.47
CA LEU A 348 -33.12 -11.01 -4.50
C LEU A 348 -33.47 -11.70 -5.81
N THR A 349 -34.45 -11.17 -6.54
CA THR A 349 -34.74 -11.55 -7.93
C THR A 349 -34.51 -10.37 -8.87
N THR A 350 -34.39 -10.63 -10.18
CA THR A 350 -34.13 -9.56 -11.16
C THR A 350 -35.34 -8.65 -11.41
N ASP A 351 -36.55 -9.10 -11.08
CA ASP A 351 -37.81 -8.34 -11.17
C ASP A 351 -38.20 -7.66 -9.85
N GLN A 352 -37.48 -7.94 -8.76
CA GLN A 352 -37.68 -7.28 -7.49
C GLN A 352 -37.23 -5.82 -7.58
N THR A 353 -38.09 -4.94 -7.08
CA THR A 353 -37.86 -3.50 -7.10
C THR A 353 -38.03 -2.92 -5.71
N TYR A 354 -37.20 -1.94 -5.38
CA TYR A 354 -37.37 -1.10 -4.20
C TYR A 354 -37.55 0.35 -4.63
N ASN A 355 -38.33 1.11 -3.86
CA ASN A 355 -38.54 2.52 -4.11
C ASN A 355 -37.51 3.35 -3.33
N CYS A 356 -36.71 4.15 -4.02
CA CYS A 356 -35.74 5.03 -3.40
C CYS A 356 -36.28 6.47 -3.40
N ARG A 357 -36.67 6.98 -2.22
CA ARG A 357 -37.08 8.37 -2.00
C ARG A 357 -35.96 9.31 -1.55
N GLY A 358 -34.71 8.84 -1.63
CA GLY A 358 -33.52 9.59 -1.24
C GLY A 358 -32.98 9.20 0.14
N ALA A 359 -33.82 8.68 1.04
CA ALA A 359 -33.41 8.08 2.30
C ALA A 359 -34.46 7.12 2.85
N ILE A 360 -34.08 6.38 3.89
CA ILE A 360 -35.02 5.64 4.74
C ILE A 360 -34.90 6.09 6.19
N ARG A 361 -36.02 6.13 6.92
CA ARG A 361 -36.06 6.34 8.37
C ARG A 361 -36.26 5.01 9.07
N VAL A 362 -35.26 4.56 9.82
CA VAL A 362 -35.36 3.35 10.65
C VAL A 362 -35.56 3.78 12.11
N PRO A 363 -36.68 3.43 12.75
CA PRO A 363 -36.94 3.77 14.15
C PRO A 363 -36.03 2.99 15.09
N ASN A 364 -35.77 3.56 16.27
CA ASN A 364 -35.09 2.84 17.34
C ASN A 364 -36.01 1.77 17.93
N THR A 365 -35.48 0.57 18.23
CA THR A 365 -36.24 -0.62 18.62
C THR A 365 -37.22 -0.39 19.79
N PHE A 366 -36.94 0.58 20.67
CA PHE A 366 -37.74 0.88 21.85
C PHE A 366 -38.30 2.31 21.89
N ASN A 367 -38.04 3.12 20.88
CA ASN A 367 -38.58 4.47 20.76
C ASN A 367 -38.92 4.79 19.32
N LEU A 368 -40.19 4.61 18.96
CA LEU A 368 -40.69 4.84 17.60
C LEU A 368 -40.77 6.34 17.23
N ALA A 369 -40.66 7.24 18.20
CA ALA A 369 -40.56 8.68 17.95
C ALA A 369 -39.13 9.10 17.57
N GLU A 370 -38.15 8.24 17.82
CA GLU A 370 -36.73 8.45 17.48
C GLU A 370 -36.29 7.43 16.43
N GLY A 371 -35.24 7.75 15.69
CA GLY A 371 -34.73 6.88 14.64
C GLY A 371 -33.51 7.47 13.97
N THR A 372 -32.95 6.71 13.02
CA THR A 372 -31.80 7.13 12.22
C THR A 372 -32.22 7.22 10.75
N ASN A 373 -31.79 8.29 10.08
CA ASN A 373 -31.94 8.41 8.64
C ASN A 373 -30.73 7.78 7.97
N TYR A 374 -30.97 6.88 7.02
CA TYR A 374 -29.94 6.34 6.16
C TYR A 374 -30.14 6.92 4.76
N ALA A 375 -29.22 7.79 4.39
CA ALA A 375 -29.28 8.58 3.17
C ALA A 375 -28.74 7.82 1.97
N CYS A 376 -29.42 7.95 0.83
CA CYS A 376 -28.80 7.65 -0.46
C CYS A 376 -27.91 8.82 -0.91
N TRP A 377 -26.85 8.53 -1.66
CA TRP A 377 -25.91 9.53 -2.17
C TRP A 377 -26.59 10.69 -2.90
N VAL A 378 -27.71 10.44 -3.60
CA VAL A 378 -28.47 11.48 -4.32
C VAL A 378 -29.01 12.58 -3.41
N ALA A 379 -29.32 12.26 -2.14
CA ALA A 379 -29.83 13.25 -1.20
C ALA A 379 -28.77 14.31 -0.84
N TRP A 380 -27.51 13.91 -0.77
CA TRP A 380 -26.40 14.80 -0.43
C TRP A 380 -26.05 15.79 -1.54
N GLN A 381 -26.41 15.46 -2.77
CA GLN A 381 -26.16 16.31 -3.94
C GLN A 381 -27.38 17.15 -4.34
N GLY A 382 -28.45 17.15 -3.54
CA GLY A 382 -29.73 17.77 -3.92
C GLY A 382 -30.34 17.15 -5.18
N GLY A 383 -29.96 15.89 -5.49
CA GLY A 383 -30.37 15.15 -6.67
C GLY A 383 -31.81 14.65 -6.57
N THR A 384 -32.33 14.18 -7.70
CA THR A 384 -33.66 13.54 -7.74
C THR A 384 -33.55 12.11 -7.20
N PRO A 385 -34.47 11.66 -6.34
CA PRO A 385 -34.50 10.27 -5.90
C PRO A 385 -34.55 9.29 -7.08
N HIS A 386 -33.95 8.10 -6.93
CA HIS A 386 -33.94 7.08 -7.99
C HIS A 386 -35.33 6.48 -8.29
N GLU A 387 -36.34 6.74 -7.44
CA GLU A 387 -37.68 6.16 -7.56
C GLU A 387 -37.62 4.62 -7.53
N VAL A 388 -38.57 3.95 -8.20
CA VAL A 388 -38.62 2.49 -8.29
C VAL A 388 -37.45 1.98 -9.12
N THR A 389 -36.55 1.22 -8.48
CA THR A 389 -35.32 0.73 -9.11
C THR A 389 -35.20 -0.79 -8.95
N ASP A 390 -34.73 -1.46 -10.01
CA ASP A 390 -34.37 -2.89 -10.02
C ASP A 390 -32.87 -3.08 -9.78
N VAL A 391 -32.39 -4.33 -9.72
CA VAL A 391 -30.97 -4.62 -9.48
C VAL A 391 -30.04 -4.03 -10.56
N TYR A 392 -30.51 -3.89 -11.81
CA TYR A 392 -29.69 -3.34 -12.89
C TYR A 392 -29.50 -1.84 -12.73
N SER A 393 -30.60 -1.13 -12.53
CA SER A 393 -30.61 0.32 -12.29
C SER A 393 -29.94 0.66 -10.97
N ALA A 394 -30.18 -0.10 -9.91
CA ALA A 394 -29.56 0.12 -8.60
C ALA A 394 -28.03 0.03 -8.63
N ILE A 395 -27.45 -0.91 -9.37
CA ILE A 395 -25.99 -0.96 -9.56
C ILE A 395 -25.52 0.19 -10.47
N THR A 396 -26.25 0.49 -11.54
CA THR A 396 -25.92 1.53 -12.53
C THR A 396 -25.86 2.91 -11.90
N GLU A 397 -26.87 3.25 -11.11
CA GLU A 397 -27.05 4.54 -10.43
C GLU A 397 -26.52 4.49 -8.99
N SER A 398 -26.00 3.35 -8.56
CA SER A 398 -25.40 3.16 -7.23
C SER A 398 -26.38 3.43 -6.07
N CYS A 399 -27.67 3.09 -6.21
CA CYS A 399 -28.72 3.36 -5.22
C CYS A 399 -28.50 2.65 -3.87
N ASP A 400 -28.25 3.42 -2.80
CA ASP A 400 -28.00 2.87 -1.46
C ASP A 400 -29.24 2.20 -0.85
N VAL A 401 -30.42 2.83 -0.97
CA VAL A 401 -31.68 2.33 -0.39
C VAL A 401 -32.03 0.93 -0.90
N PHE A 402 -31.75 0.65 -2.18
CA PHE A 402 -31.93 -0.69 -2.74
C PHE A 402 -31.04 -1.72 -2.02
N PHE A 403 -29.78 -1.37 -1.74
CA PHE A 403 -28.83 -2.26 -1.07
C PHE A 403 -29.06 -2.38 0.43
N TYR A 404 -29.61 -1.35 1.08
CA TYR A 404 -30.10 -1.44 2.46
C TYR A 404 -31.14 -2.56 2.56
N ASN A 405 -32.13 -2.53 1.66
CA ASN A 405 -33.17 -3.56 1.61
C ASN A 405 -32.64 -4.93 1.22
N THR A 406 -31.69 -4.99 0.28
CA THR A 406 -31.09 -6.26 -0.17
C THR A 406 -30.27 -6.94 0.93
N ALA A 407 -29.68 -6.18 1.86
CA ALA A 407 -28.80 -6.73 2.89
C ALA A 407 -29.50 -7.02 4.22
N VAL A 408 -30.38 -6.14 4.68
CA VAL A 408 -31.04 -6.31 5.99
C VAL A 408 -32.09 -7.40 5.89
N GLU A 409 -32.03 -8.40 6.76
CA GLU A 409 -33.03 -9.47 6.81
C GLU A 409 -34.32 -9.02 7.52
N TYR A 410 -35.35 -9.85 7.38
CA TYR A 410 -36.55 -9.72 8.19
C TYR A 410 -36.22 -10.02 9.66
N ILE A 411 -36.43 -9.04 10.54
CA ILE A 411 -36.14 -9.17 11.98
C ILE A 411 -37.43 -8.93 12.77
N ASP A 412 -37.86 -9.92 13.55
CA ASP A 412 -38.98 -9.82 14.50
C ASP A 412 -38.48 -10.00 15.94
N PRO A 413 -38.20 -8.91 16.68
CA PRO A 413 -37.62 -8.97 18.02
C PRO A 413 -38.59 -9.65 19.01
N PRO A 414 -38.15 -10.64 19.81
CA PRO A 414 -39.02 -11.40 20.72
C PRO A 414 -39.77 -10.56 21.78
N ALA A 415 -39.29 -9.37 22.08
CA ALA A 415 -39.85 -8.44 23.07
C ALA A 415 -40.32 -7.11 22.44
N GLY A 416 -40.42 -7.04 21.11
CA GLY A 416 -40.81 -5.85 20.36
C GLY A 416 -42.32 -5.78 20.03
N PRO A 417 -42.82 -4.62 19.58
CA PRO A 417 -44.20 -4.45 19.13
C PRO A 417 -44.51 -5.10 17.76
N GLY A 418 -43.51 -5.73 17.11
CA GLY A 418 -43.57 -6.31 15.78
C GLY A 418 -42.20 -6.27 15.09
N PRO A 419 -42.14 -6.57 13.78
CA PRO A 419 -40.88 -6.57 13.04
C PRO A 419 -40.24 -5.20 12.95
N ILE A 420 -38.92 -5.16 12.75
CA ILE A 420 -38.23 -3.93 12.40
C ILE A 420 -38.71 -3.49 11.02
N TYR A 421 -39.11 -2.23 10.92
CA TYR A 421 -39.61 -1.60 9.71
C TYR A 421 -38.90 -0.27 9.46
N TYR A 422 -39.13 0.33 8.30
CA TYR A 422 -38.67 1.68 7.96
C TYR A 422 -39.75 2.43 7.19
N TRP A 423 -39.59 3.75 7.10
CA TRP A 423 -40.37 4.61 6.21
C TRP A 423 -39.50 5.16 5.09
N ASP A 424 -40.11 5.35 3.92
CA ASP A 424 -39.55 6.19 2.87
C ASP A 424 -39.40 7.63 3.39
N TYR A 425 -38.18 8.16 3.32
CA TYR A 425 -37.84 9.50 3.81
C TYR A 425 -37.24 10.33 2.69
N ASN A 426 -37.69 11.58 2.57
CA ASN A 426 -37.12 12.54 1.63
C ASN A 426 -36.33 13.59 2.41
N LEU A 427 -35.00 13.51 2.32
CA LEU A 427 -34.08 14.45 2.98
C LEU A 427 -34.23 15.88 2.46
N ASN A 428 -34.52 16.06 1.16
CA ASN A 428 -34.73 17.39 0.60
C ASN A 428 -35.99 18.07 1.15
N GLU A 429 -36.98 17.29 1.59
CA GLU A 429 -38.23 17.79 2.18
C GLU A 429 -38.27 17.71 3.71
N GLY A 430 -37.25 17.12 4.35
CA GLY A 430 -37.17 16.94 5.79
C GLY A 430 -38.32 16.13 6.38
N ARG A 431 -38.91 15.19 5.64
CA ARG A 431 -40.11 14.46 6.08
C ARG A 431 -40.22 13.02 5.57
N ILE A 432 -40.99 12.24 6.33
CA ILE A 432 -41.53 10.96 5.88
C ILE A 432 -42.48 11.21 4.71
N VAL A 433 -42.30 10.45 3.62
CA VAL A 433 -43.05 10.62 2.37
C VAL A 433 -44.49 10.12 2.52
N SER A 434 -44.68 9.00 3.24
CA SER A 434 -45.99 8.41 3.51
C SER A 434 -46.00 7.63 4.83
N ASP A 435 -47.18 7.41 5.41
CA ASP A 435 -47.35 6.59 6.64
C ASP A 435 -47.16 5.07 6.39
N GLU A 436 -46.88 4.65 5.15
CA GLU A 436 -46.63 3.25 4.81
C GLU A 436 -45.33 2.75 5.47
N GLN A 437 -45.43 1.62 6.17
CA GLN A 437 -44.30 0.95 6.81
C GLN A 437 -43.81 -0.19 5.92
N HIS A 438 -42.50 -0.21 5.65
CA HIS A 438 -41.84 -1.26 4.90
C HIS A 438 -41.05 -2.15 5.85
N VAL A 439 -41.10 -3.46 5.65
CA VAL A 439 -40.25 -4.41 6.37
C VAL A 439 -39.09 -4.84 5.49
N PHE A 440 -37.93 -5.08 6.11
CA PHE A 440 -36.79 -5.64 5.42
C PHE A 440 -37.01 -7.14 5.11
N ASP A 441 -36.49 -7.60 3.98
CA ASP A 441 -36.63 -8.98 3.50
C ASP A 441 -35.36 -9.49 2.79
N GLY A 442 -34.24 -8.81 3.01
CA GLY A 442 -32.96 -9.10 2.40
C GLY A 442 -32.20 -10.27 2.99
N LEU A 443 -30.92 -10.34 2.64
CA LEU A 443 -30.07 -11.50 2.82
C LEU A 443 -29.71 -11.83 4.29
N GLY A 444 -29.54 -10.81 5.13
CA GLY A 444 -29.02 -10.96 6.50
C GLY A 444 -27.49 -10.92 6.57
N ILE A 445 -26.97 -10.40 7.69
CA ILE A 445 -25.53 -10.18 7.86
C ILE A 445 -24.73 -11.48 7.92
N ASP A 446 -25.24 -12.51 8.60
CA ASP A 446 -24.49 -13.77 8.77
C ASP A 446 -24.25 -14.44 7.41
N ALA A 447 -25.30 -14.51 6.60
CA ALA A 447 -25.21 -15.00 5.24
C ALA A 447 -24.27 -14.10 4.41
N LEU A 448 -24.47 -12.78 4.43
CA LEU A 448 -23.60 -11.85 3.71
C LEU A 448 -22.12 -12.05 4.06
N ALA A 449 -21.77 -12.06 5.35
CA ALA A 449 -20.41 -12.25 5.85
C ALA A 449 -19.82 -13.60 5.43
N GLU A 450 -20.60 -14.69 5.53
CA GLU A 450 -20.18 -16.02 5.08
C GLU A 450 -19.80 -15.99 3.59
N ASP A 451 -20.64 -15.44 2.73
CA ASP A 451 -20.39 -15.41 1.29
C ASP A 451 -19.24 -14.47 0.94
N MET A 452 -19.14 -13.30 1.58
CA MET A 452 -18.03 -12.37 1.37
C MET A 452 -16.68 -13.01 1.70
N GLN A 453 -16.61 -13.77 2.78
CA GLN A 453 -15.37 -14.43 3.20
C GLN A 453 -15.08 -15.69 2.38
N THR A 454 -16.09 -16.52 2.10
CA THR A 454 -15.88 -17.86 1.50
C THR A 454 -15.92 -17.85 -0.02
N LYS A 455 -16.72 -16.98 -0.63
CA LYS A 455 -16.91 -16.90 -2.08
C LYS A 455 -16.19 -15.71 -2.71
N PHE A 456 -16.21 -14.54 -2.06
CA PHE A 456 -15.70 -13.30 -2.64
C PHE A 456 -14.36 -12.82 -2.05
N TRP A 457 -13.68 -13.65 -1.25
CA TRP A 457 -12.33 -13.41 -0.74
C TRP A 457 -12.11 -12.12 0.08
N PHE A 458 -13.17 -11.47 0.57
CA PHE A 458 -13.03 -10.38 1.53
C PHE A 458 -12.53 -10.91 2.88
N GLY A 459 -11.72 -10.13 3.58
CA GLY A 459 -11.16 -10.55 4.86
C GLY A 459 -9.98 -11.54 4.76
N ARG A 460 -9.46 -11.83 3.55
CA ARG A 460 -8.44 -12.87 3.34
C ARG A 460 -7.21 -12.37 2.59
N ARG A 461 -6.03 -12.85 2.99
CA ARG A 461 -4.78 -12.67 2.27
C ARG A 461 -4.89 -13.21 0.84
N THR A 462 -4.33 -12.48 -0.13
CA THR A 462 -4.38 -12.84 -1.55
C THR A 462 -3.33 -13.89 -1.92
N GLY A 463 -2.24 -13.96 -1.15
CA GLY A 463 -1.12 -14.86 -1.39
C GLY A 463 -0.07 -14.31 -2.34
N ILE A 464 -0.10 -13.02 -2.66
CA ILE A 464 0.99 -12.33 -3.38
C ILE A 464 2.31 -12.47 -2.64
N GLU A 465 3.43 -12.42 -3.35
CA GLU A 465 4.78 -12.60 -2.79
C GLU A 465 5.23 -11.45 -1.88
N LEU A 466 4.40 -10.43 -1.67
CA LEU A 466 4.69 -9.29 -0.81
C LEU A 466 4.07 -9.45 0.58
N SER A 467 4.65 -8.75 1.55
CA SER A 467 4.01 -8.57 2.86
C SER A 467 2.69 -7.82 2.70
N GLU A 468 1.58 -8.53 2.88
CA GLU A 468 0.23 -8.00 2.78
C GLU A 468 -0.52 -8.05 4.12
N VAL A 469 -1.58 -7.24 4.23
CA VAL A 469 -2.58 -7.33 5.28
C VAL A 469 -3.86 -7.96 4.73
N SER A 470 -4.62 -8.62 5.60
CA SER A 470 -6.00 -9.00 5.29
C SER A 470 -6.91 -7.82 5.61
N GLY A 471 -7.81 -7.48 4.69
CA GLY A 471 -8.98 -6.65 5.01
C GLY A 471 -9.86 -7.26 6.11
N LEU A 472 -11.00 -6.61 6.37
CA LEU A 472 -11.95 -7.03 7.39
C LEU A 472 -13.35 -7.12 6.80
N MET A 473 -13.99 -8.29 6.93
CA MET A 473 -15.45 -8.42 6.75
C MET A 473 -16.07 -8.50 8.14
N PRO A 474 -16.73 -7.44 8.64
CA PRO A 474 -17.30 -7.45 9.98
C PRO A 474 -18.53 -8.36 10.05
N ASP A 475 -18.70 -9.01 11.19
CA ASP A 475 -19.85 -9.83 11.53
C ASP A 475 -20.20 -9.67 13.03
N PRO A 476 -21.36 -10.19 13.48
CA PRO A 476 -21.77 -10.07 14.88
C PRO A 476 -20.77 -10.64 15.89
N ALA A 477 -20.06 -11.71 15.55
CA ALA A 477 -19.09 -12.34 16.44
C ALA A 477 -17.84 -11.47 16.59
N TRP A 478 -17.34 -10.94 15.48
CA TRP A 478 -16.22 -10.00 15.45
C TRP A 478 -16.53 -8.72 16.26
N LYS A 479 -17.73 -8.15 16.10
CA LYS A 479 -18.11 -6.92 16.82
C LYS A 479 -18.20 -7.17 18.33
N LEU A 480 -18.80 -8.28 18.74
CA LEU A 480 -18.92 -8.67 20.14
C LEU A 480 -17.54 -8.84 20.81
N GLU A 481 -16.60 -9.46 20.11
CA GLU A 481 -15.21 -9.64 20.58
C GLU A 481 -14.47 -8.30 20.67
N THR A 482 -14.57 -7.47 19.63
CA THR A 482 -13.82 -6.22 19.50
C THR A 482 -14.28 -5.15 20.50
N PHE A 483 -15.59 -5.01 20.70
CA PHE A 483 -16.19 -3.93 21.49
C PHE A 483 -16.76 -4.39 22.85
N GLN A 484 -16.46 -5.61 23.29
CA GLN A 484 -16.74 -6.12 24.64
C GLN A 484 -18.20 -5.96 25.12
N GLY A 485 -19.15 -6.43 24.33
CA GLY A 485 -20.57 -6.49 24.73
C GLY A 485 -21.53 -5.63 23.91
N ASP A 486 -21.02 -4.86 22.95
CA ASP A 486 -21.88 -4.20 21.97
C ASP A 486 -22.56 -5.22 21.05
N GLY A 487 -23.88 -5.11 20.93
CA GLY A 487 -24.67 -5.94 20.03
C GLY A 487 -24.56 -5.50 18.57
N TRP A 488 -24.81 -6.42 17.65
CA TRP A 488 -25.01 -6.10 16.25
C TRP A 488 -26.39 -5.46 16.06
N SER A 489 -26.42 -4.30 15.40
CA SER A 489 -27.61 -3.52 15.13
C SER A 489 -27.97 -3.57 13.65
N VAL A 490 -29.21 -3.22 13.32
CA VAL A 490 -29.63 -3.07 11.91
C VAL A 490 -28.79 -2.01 11.18
N GLY A 491 -28.39 -0.95 11.88
CA GLY A 491 -27.51 0.07 11.33
C GLY A 491 -26.14 -0.45 10.90
N ASP A 492 -25.62 -1.46 11.59
CA ASP A 492 -24.35 -2.10 11.20
C ASP A 492 -24.51 -2.81 9.84
N THR A 493 -25.59 -3.58 9.66
CA THR A 493 -25.89 -4.24 8.38
C THR A 493 -26.14 -3.22 7.26
N ILE A 494 -26.83 -2.12 7.55
CA ILE A 494 -27.08 -1.05 6.58
C ILE A 494 -25.75 -0.43 6.10
N ASN A 495 -24.82 -0.12 7.01
CA ASN A 495 -23.51 0.43 6.64
C ASN A 495 -22.68 -0.58 5.81
N VAL A 496 -22.63 -1.84 6.25
CA VAL A 496 -21.92 -2.89 5.52
C VAL A 496 -22.46 -3.07 4.10
N SER A 497 -23.78 -2.95 3.91
CA SER A 497 -24.43 -3.18 2.61
C SER A 497 -23.95 -2.26 1.48
N ILE A 498 -23.45 -1.07 1.83
CA ILE A 498 -22.93 -0.08 0.88
C ILE A 498 -21.41 0.03 0.92
N GLY A 499 -20.76 -0.92 1.59
CA GLY A 499 -19.32 -1.01 1.66
C GLY A 499 -18.66 -0.07 2.69
N GLN A 500 -19.41 0.36 3.71
CA GLN A 500 -18.98 1.29 4.76
C GLN A 500 -18.96 0.61 6.14
N GLY A 501 -18.73 1.39 7.20
CA GLY A 501 -18.58 0.89 8.56
C GLY A 501 -17.18 0.32 8.77
N GLU A 502 -17.10 -0.88 9.33
CA GLU A 502 -15.84 -1.56 9.66
C GLU A 502 -15.35 -2.48 8.53
N LEU A 503 -16.10 -2.58 7.42
CA LEU A 503 -15.70 -3.31 6.24
C LEU A 503 -14.49 -2.63 5.59
N THR A 504 -13.42 -3.38 5.37
CA THR A 504 -12.23 -2.88 4.68
C THR A 504 -11.62 -3.90 3.72
N CYS A 505 -10.97 -3.41 2.68
CA CYS A 505 -10.16 -4.21 1.75
C CYS A 505 -8.96 -3.44 1.23
N THR A 506 -7.97 -4.15 0.70
CA THR A 506 -6.86 -3.56 -0.05
C THR A 506 -7.23 -3.37 -1.53
N PRO A 507 -6.57 -2.45 -2.25
CA PRO A 507 -6.74 -2.30 -3.71
C PRO A 507 -6.48 -3.59 -4.48
N LEU A 508 -5.50 -4.41 -4.07
CA LEU A 508 -5.24 -5.71 -4.68
C LEU A 508 -6.39 -6.70 -4.47
N GLN A 509 -6.96 -6.78 -3.25
CA GLN A 509 -8.13 -7.62 -2.99
C GLN A 509 -9.30 -7.22 -3.90
N LEU A 510 -9.56 -5.92 -4.06
CA LEU A 510 -10.64 -5.45 -4.92
C LEU A 510 -10.36 -5.75 -6.41
N ALA A 511 -9.13 -5.57 -6.90
CA ALA A 511 -8.76 -5.93 -8.27
C ALA A 511 -8.94 -7.44 -8.54
N LEU A 512 -8.53 -8.28 -7.58
CA LEU A 512 -8.71 -9.74 -7.63
C LEU A 512 -10.19 -10.11 -7.69
N ASN A 513 -11.02 -9.49 -6.85
CA ASN A 513 -12.47 -9.73 -6.78
C ASN A 513 -13.19 -9.28 -8.06
N THR A 514 -12.83 -8.11 -8.59
CA THR A 514 -13.34 -7.62 -9.88
C THR A 514 -12.91 -8.53 -11.03
N GLY A 515 -11.66 -8.99 -11.03
CA GLY A 515 -11.16 -9.96 -12.01
C GLY A 515 -11.93 -11.28 -11.98
N ALA A 516 -12.23 -11.79 -10.78
CA ALA A 516 -13.05 -12.99 -10.62
C ALA A 516 -14.48 -12.77 -11.13
N MET A 517 -15.11 -11.63 -10.81
CA MET A 517 -16.42 -11.25 -11.34
C MET A 517 -16.41 -11.25 -12.88
N ALA A 518 -15.39 -10.66 -13.49
CA ALA A 518 -15.18 -10.64 -14.94
C ALA A 518 -15.02 -12.06 -15.52
N MET A 519 -14.34 -12.96 -14.81
CA MET A 519 -14.05 -14.31 -15.29
C MET A 519 -15.14 -15.34 -14.98
N GLY A 520 -16.30 -14.89 -14.48
CA GLY A 520 -17.42 -15.78 -14.15
C GLY A 520 -17.31 -16.44 -12.79
N GLY A 521 -16.62 -15.80 -11.85
CA GLY A 521 -16.38 -16.28 -10.49
C GLY A 521 -15.05 -16.98 -10.25
N ARG A 522 -14.21 -17.17 -11.27
CA ARG A 522 -12.94 -17.89 -11.15
C ARG A 522 -11.82 -17.00 -10.60
N TYR A 523 -11.15 -17.46 -9.55
CA TYR A 523 -9.96 -16.81 -8.98
C TYR A 523 -8.67 -17.47 -9.42
N PHE A 524 -7.67 -16.65 -9.73
CA PHE A 524 -6.28 -17.05 -9.88
C PHE A 524 -5.42 -16.33 -8.85
N ARG A 525 -4.35 -16.95 -8.35
CA ARG A 525 -3.48 -16.31 -7.34
C ARG A 525 -2.75 -15.12 -7.98
N PRO A 526 -2.84 -13.90 -7.40
CA PRO A 526 -2.01 -12.80 -7.84
C PRO A 526 -0.54 -13.11 -7.57
N HIS A 527 0.31 -12.93 -8.58
CA HIS A 527 1.74 -13.15 -8.48
C HIS A 527 2.52 -12.11 -9.29
N LEU A 528 3.69 -11.73 -8.77
CA LEU A 528 4.62 -10.77 -9.38
C LEU A 528 5.77 -11.47 -10.10
N VAL A 529 6.10 -12.71 -9.71
CA VAL A 529 7.23 -13.44 -10.28
C VAL A 529 6.72 -14.37 -11.38
N SER A 530 7.16 -14.16 -12.62
CA SER A 530 6.80 -15.04 -13.74
C SER A 530 7.73 -16.25 -13.85
N GLN A 531 9.02 -16.07 -13.53
CA GLN A 531 10.04 -17.10 -13.68
C GLN A 531 11.20 -16.88 -12.72
N ARG A 532 11.83 -17.99 -12.28
CA ARG A 532 13.14 -18.00 -11.64
C ARG A 532 14.12 -18.88 -12.40
N VAL A 533 15.39 -18.48 -12.45
CA VAL A 533 16.48 -19.24 -13.05
C VAL A 533 17.58 -19.42 -12.00
N ASP A 534 17.86 -20.66 -11.62
CA ASP A 534 18.89 -20.97 -10.62
C ASP A 534 20.32 -20.92 -11.22
N ALA A 535 21.32 -21.19 -10.38
CA ALA A 535 22.73 -21.19 -10.77
C ALA A 535 23.08 -22.23 -11.84
N GLU A 536 22.31 -23.32 -11.93
CA GLU A 536 22.45 -24.38 -12.94
C GLU A 536 21.64 -24.11 -14.22
N GLU A 537 21.09 -22.90 -14.38
CA GLU A 537 20.23 -22.49 -15.50
C GLU A 537 18.89 -23.26 -15.57
N ASN A 538 18.44 -23.89 -14.47
CA ASN A 538 17.12 -24.50 -14.44
C ASN A 538 16.05 -23.42 -14.31
N VAL A 539 15.05 -23.50 -15.18
CA VAL A 539 13.93 -22.57 -15.22
C VAL A 539 12.77 -23.10 -14.39
N THR A 540 12.38 -22.36 -13.34
CA THR A 540 11.13 -22.56 -12.62
C THR A 540 10.13 -21.48 -13.04
N ALA A 541 9.22 -21.82 -13.95
CA ALA A 541 8.11 -20.95 -14.31
C ALA A 541 7.05 -20.97 -13.19
N ILE A 542 6.57 -19.79 -12.81
CA ILE A 542 5.40 -19.64 -11.96
C ILE A 542 4.23 -19.40 -12.90
N GLY A 543 3.24 -20.28 -12.84
CA GLY A 543 2.10 -20.28 -13.74
C GLY A 543 0.79 -20.06 -13.02
N ALA A 544 -0.28 -19.96 -13.81
CA ALA A 544 -1.62 -19.75 -13.31
C ALA A 544 -2.05 -20.80 -12.28
N GLU A 545 -2.31 -20.35 -11.05
CA GLU A 545 -2.87 -21.19 -10.00
C GLU A 545 -4.31 -20.78 -9.72
N LYS A 546 -5.27 -21.65 -10.08
CA LYS A 546 -6.67 -21.45 -9.69
C LYS A 546 -6.82 -21.67 -8.19
N ILE A 547 -7.16 -20.63 -7.44
CA ILE A 547 -7.28 -20.69 -5.97
C ILE A 547 -8.72 -20.82 -5.47
N GLY A 548 -9.71 -20.60 -6.35
CA GLY A 548 -11.10 -20.64 -5.94
C GLY A 548 -12.09 -20.34 -7.06
N ASP A 549 -13.36 -20.39 -6.67
CA ASP A 549 -14.50 -20.03 -7.50
C ASP A 549 -15.61 -19.47 -6.60
N PHE A 550 -16.43 -18.53 -7.09
CA PHE A 550 -17.60 -18.04 -6.34
C PHE A 550 -18.55 -19.18 -5.97
N GLY A 551 -18.65 -20.23 -6.80
CA GLY A 551 -19.67 -21.26 -6.62
C GLY A 551 -21.08 -20.72 -6.79
N ILE A 552 -21.24 -19.68 -7.61
CA ILE A 552 -22.51 -19.01 -7.94
C ILE A 552 -22.86 -19.31 -9.39
N ASP A 553 -24.15 -19.50 -9.68
CA ASP A 553 -24.62 -19.69 -11.04
C ASP A 553 -24.24 -18.51 -11.92
N ARG A 554 -23.73 -18.81 -13.13
CA ARG A 554 -23.24 -17.81 -14.06
C ARG A 554 -24.30 -16.78 -14.45
N THR A 555 -25.59 -17.17 -14.47
CA THR A 555 -26.70 -16.26 -14.77
C THR A 555 -26.81 -15.11 -13.76
N HIS A 556 -26.58 -15.37 -12.47
CA HIS A 556 -26.57 -14.33 -11.44
C HIS A 556 -25.33 -13.43 -11.54
N ILE A 557 -24.18 -13.99 -11.91
CA ILE A 557 -22.96 -13.22 -12.16
C ILE A 557 -23.14 -12.30 -13.38
N ASP A 558 -23.78 -12.79 -14.44
CA ASP A 558 -24.00 -12.03 -15.68
C ASP A 558 -24.95 -10.85 -15.47
N VAL A 559 -25.91 -10.93 -14.52
CA VAL A 559 -26.71 -9.76 -14.09
C VAL A 559 -25.79 -8.65 -13.59
N VAL A 560 -24.88 -8.98 -12.67
CA VAL A 560 -23.95 -7.99 -12.10
C VAL A 560 -22.99 -7.45 -13.17
N ARG A 561 -22.47 -8.32 -14.04
CA ARG A 561 -21.60 -7.89 -15.15
C ARG A 561 -22.32 -6.94 -16.10
N GLU A 562 -23.53 -7.25 -16.53
CA GLU A 562 -24.31 -6.36 -17.41
C GLU A 562 -24.55 -5.02 -16.73
N SER A 563 -24.82 -4.98 -15.43
CA SER A 563 -24.91 -3.72 -14.69
C SER A 563 -23.59 -2.97 -14.64
N MET A 564 -22.45 -3.64 -14.45
CA MET A 564 -21.12 -3.03 -14.55
C MET A 564 -20.86 -2.42 -15.94
N ARG A 565 -21.35 -3.07 -17.02
CA ARG A 565 -21.31 -2.49 -18.37
C ARG A 565 -22.14 -1.22 -18.44
N ARG A 566 -23.35 -1.22 -17.88
CA ARG A 566 -24.23 -0.03 -17.86
C ARG A 566 -23.60 1.14 -17.10
N VAL A 567 -22.94 0.90 -15.96
CA VAL A 567 -22.19 1.96 -15.25
C VAL A 567 -21.21 2.69 -16.21
N CYS A 568 -20.52 1.94 -17.06
CA CYS A 568 -19.49 2.46 -17.95
C CYS A 568 -19.99 3.05 -19.26
N HIS A 569 -21.20 2.69 -19.72
CA HIS A 569 -21.69 3.03 -21.07
C HIS A 569 -23.06 3.70 -21.10
N THR A 570 -23.77 3.82 -19.98
CA THR A 570 -24.97 4.66 -19.91
C THR A 570 -24.55 6.12 -20.16
N PRO A 571 -25.26 6.87 -21.03
CA PRO A 571 -24.90 8.24 -21.39
C PRO A 571 -24.70 9.13 -20.16
N SER A 572 -23.63 9.92 -20.17
CA SER A 572 -23.46 11.04 -19.24
C SER A 572 -24.45 12.17 -19.58
N GLU A 573 -24.63 13.13 -18.67
CA GLU A 573 -25.43 14.35 -18.89
C GLU A 573 -24.97 15.15 -20.12
N ILE A 574 -23.76 14.87 -20.63
CA ILE A 574 -23.23 15.39 -21.89
C ILE A 574 -23.50 14.37 -23.02
N PRO A 575 -24.40 14.68 -23.98
CA PRO A 575 -24.66 13.82 -25.13
C PRO A 575 -23.39 13.61 -25.99
N ASP A 576 -23.21 12.40 -26.52
CA ASP A 576 -22.14 12.00 -27.46
C ASP A 576 -20.69 11.95 -26.92
N GLN A 577 -20.47 11.95 -25.60
CA GLN A 577 -19.14 11.72 -25.03
C GLN A 577 -19.00 10.35 -24.37
N SER A 578 -17.99 9.60 -24.83
CA SER A 578 -17.52 8.37 -24.17
C SER A 578 -16.96 8.73 -22.79
N LYS A 579 -17.29 7.95 -21.76
CA LYS A 579 -16.58 7.99 -20.46
C LYS A 579 -15.11 7.56 -20.59
N TRP A 580 -14.72 7.04 -21.75
CA TRP A 580 -13.42 6.46 -22.05
C TRP A 580 -12.76 7.15 -23.25
N PRO A 581 -12.54 8.48 -23.21
CA PRO A 581 -12.05 9.22 -24.37
C PRO A 581 -10.65 8.82 -24.82
N LEU A 582 -9.80 8.27 -23.94
CA LEU A 582 -8.46 7.80 -24.30
C LEU A 582 -8.47 6.36 -24.78
N THR A 583 -9.18 5.47 -24.08
CA THR A 583 -9.28 4.06 -24.47
C THR A 583 -10.10 3.89 -25.74
N ASN A 584 -11.16 4.69 -25.93
CA ASN A 584 -12.07 4.64 -27.07
C ASN A 584 -12.17 6.00 -27.74
N PRO A 585 -11.09 6.48 -28.39
CA PRO A 585 -11.12 7.77 -29.06
C PRO A 585 -11.95 7.68 -30.35
N PRO A 586 -12.58 8.77 -30.81
CA PRO A 586 -13.50 8.73 -31.97
C PRO A 586 -12.87 8.28 -33.29
N ASP A 587 -11.55 8.32 -33.41
CA ASP A 587 -10.79 7.95 -34.61
C ASP A 587 -10.38 6.47 -34.67
N GLU A 588 -10.68 5.67 -33.64
CA GLU A 588 -10.42 4.22 -33.63
C GLU A 588 -11.74 3.42 -33.75
N VAL A 589 -11.79 2.50 -34.72
CA VAL A 589 -13.05 1.98 -35.32
C VAL A 589 -13.69 0.81 -34.52
N ASP A 590 -13.05 0.32 -33.46
CA ASP A 590 -13.53 -0.82 -32.66
C ASP A 590 -13.49 -0.50 -31.16
N PRO A 591 -14.62 -0.11 -30.53
CA PRO A 591 -14.63 0.30 -29.13
C PRO A 591 -14.41 -0.90 -28.19
N ILE A 592 -13.47 -0.76 -27.27
CA ILE A 592 -13.27 -1.71 -26.19
C ILE A 592 -14.39 -1.49 -25.17
N ILE A 593 -15.24 -2.48 -25.04
CA ILE A 593 -16.34 -2.45 -24.06
C ILE A 593 -15.76 -2.75 -22.68
N ILE A 594 -16.04 -1.87 -21.74
CA ILE A 594 -15.54 -1.93 -20.36
C ILE A 594 -16.71 -2.18 -19.41
N GLY A 595 -16.49 -3.01 -18.38
CA GLY A 595 -17.39 -3.14 -17.24
C GLY A 595 -16.71 -2.63 -15.98
N GLY A 596 -17.41 -1.84 -15.15
CA GLY A 596 -16.82 -1.30 -13.93
C GLY A 596 -17.82 -0.77 -12.93
N LYS A 597 -17.31 -0.27 -11.81
CA LYS A 597 -18.10 0.33 -10.74
C LYS A 597 -17.28 1.39 -10.01
N THR A 598 -17.92 2.54 -9.80
CA THR A 598 -17.41 3.63 -8.98
C THR A 598 -17.63 3.34 -7.50
N GLY A 599 -16.75 3.87 -6.66
CA GLY A 599 -16.92 3.90 -5.23
C GLY A 599 -16.55 5.28 -4.68
N THR A 600 -17.26 5.67 -3.63
CA THR A 600 -16.95 6.82 -2.81
C THR A 600 -17.00 6.29 -1.39
N ALA A 601 -15.85 6.24 -0.72
CA ALA A 601 -15.73 5.65 0.61
C ALA A 601 -15.54 6.76 1.64
N GLU A 602 -16.40 6.81 2.66
CA GLU A 602 -16.39 7.89 3.64
C GLU A 602 -15.35 7.56 4.72
N TYR A 603 -14.62 8.58 5.18
CA TYR A 603 -13.60 8.39 6.20
C TYR A 603 -13.44 9.62 7.10
N GLY A 604 -12.73 9.44 8.22
CA GLY A 604 -12.45 10.52 9.15
C GLY A 604 -13.66 10.91 9.99
N ALA A 605 -13.53 12.05 10.69
CA ALA A 605 -14.58 12.59 11.55
C ALA A 605 -15.72 13.21 10.71
N PRO A 606 -16.95 13.21 11.24
CA PRO A 606 -18.05 14.04 10.73
C PRO A 606 -17.65 15.50 10.49
N ASP A 607 -18.22 16.10 9.45
CA ASP A 607 -18.16 17.53 9.14
C ASP A 607 -18.56 18.41 10.34
N ASP A 608 -17.93 19.58 10.50
CA ASP A 608 -18.16 20.55 11.58
C ASP A 608 -19.32 21.54 11.31
N GLY A 609 -19.93 21.52 10.13
CA GLY A 609 -21.13 22.34 9.88
C GLY A 609 -22.26 21.70 9.08
N TYR A 610 -22.27 20.38 8.99
CA TYR A 610 -23.45 19.61 8.58
C TYR A 610 -24.01 18.83 9.79
N GLU A 611 -24.34 19.57 10.87
CA GLU A 611 -25.25 19.08 11.90
C GLU A 611 -26.66 19.51 11.53
N ASP A 612 -27.34 18.70 10.71
CA ASP A 612 -28.79 18.79 10.68
C ASP A 612 -29.32 17.89 11.82
N GLU A 613 -29.53 18.50 13.00
CA GLU A 613 -30.10 17.83 14.18
C GLU A 613 -31.47 17.19 13.88
N GLU A 614 -32.22 17.67 12.88
CA GLU A 614 -33.50 17.09 12.46
C GLU A 614 -33.31 15.88 11.52
N LEU A 615 -32.26 15.90 10.69
CA LEU A 615 -31.96 14.81 9.75
C LEU A 615 -31.02 13.73 10.31
N ASN A 616 -30.25 13.99 11.38
CA ASN A 616 -29.27 13.04 11.95
C ASN A 616 -28.34 12.41 10.90
N THR A 617 -27.86 13.23 9.96
CA THR A 617 -26.96 12.81 8.87
C THR A 617 -25.70 13.68 8.89
N TYR A 618 -24.53 13.07 8.77
CA TYR A 618 -23.23 13.75 8.77
C TYR A 618 -22.48 13.52 7.46
N ALA A 619 -21.98 14.59 6.84
CA ALA A 619 -21.03 14.46 5.73
C ALA A 619 -19.64 14.08 6.27
N ARG A 620 -18.88 13.33 5.47
CA ARG A 620 -17.48 12.98 5.73
C ARG A 620 -16.66 13.20 4.47
N ASP A 621 -15.35 13.38 4.63
CA ASP A 621 -14.45 13.37 3.47
C ASP A 621 -14.41 11.96 2.86
N THR A 622 -13.99 11.86 1.61
CA THR A 622 -14.14 10.63 0.85
C THR A 622 -12.89 10.23 0.07
N HIS A 623 -12.64 8.91 0.02
CA HIS A 623 -11.70 8.32 -0.91
C HIS A 623 -12.40 8.02 -2.24
N ALA A 624 -11.75 8.40 -3.34
CA ALA A 624 -12.24 8.11 -4.67
C ALA A 624 -11.83 6.68 -5.05
N TRP A 625 -12.81 5.84 -5.41
CA TRP A 625 -12.61 4.48 -5.89
C TRP A 625 -13.15 4.29 -7.29
N PHE A 626 -12.44 3.49 -8.08
CA PHE A 626 -12.99 2.92 -9.29
C PHE A 626 -12.37 1.56 -9.59
N THR A 627 -13.21 0.57 -9.88
CA THR A 627 -12.75 -0.75 -10.32
C THR A 627 -13.41 -1.14 -11.64
N CYS A 628 -12.65 -1.73 -12.56
CA CYS A 628 -13.15 -2.14 -13.86
C CYS A 628 -12.40 -3.33 -14.42
N TYR A 629 -12.92 -3.87 -15.53
CA TYR A 629 -12.23 -4.85 -16.35
C TYR A 629 -12.55 -4.62 -17.82
N ALA A 630 -11.64 -5.08 -18.68
CA ALA A 630 -11.79 -4.99 -20.12
C ALA A 630 -11.00 -6.09 -20.84
N PRO A 631 -11.40 -6.43 -22.09
CA PRO A 631 -12.73 -6.21 -22.67
C PRO A 631 -13.86 -6.90 -21.89
N PHE A 632 -15.12 -6.49 -22.14
CA PHE A 632 -16.28 -6.97 -21.40
C PHE A 632 -16.54 -8.48 -21.62
N ASP A 633 -16.50 -8.94 -22.87
CA ASP A 633 -16.83 -10.33 -23.22
C ASP A 633 -15.65 -11.29 -22.98
N GLU A 634 -14.44 -10.84 -23.28
CA GLU A 634 -13.19 -11.58 -23.11
C GLU A 634 -12.22 -10.79 -22.22
N PRO A 635 -12.39 -10.82 -20.87
CA PRO A 635 -11.58 -10.00 -19.97
C PRO A 635 -10.10 -10.38 -20.00
N GLU A 636 -9.25 -9.37 -20.11
CA GLU A 636 -7.78 -9.53 -20.15
C GLU A 636 -7.08 -8.76 -19.03
N ILE A 637 -7.72 -7.72 -18.51
CA ILE A 637 -7.21 -6.89 -17.43
C ILE A 637 -8.36 -6.48 -16.52
N ALA A 638 -8.12 -6.54 -15.21
CA ALA A 638 -8.92 -5.91 -14.17
C ALA A 638 -8.08 -4.83 -13.50
N VAL A 639 -8.65 -3.65 -13.30
CA VAL A 639 -7.98 -2.49 -12.71
C VAL A 639 -8.75 -2.04 -11.48
N SER A 640 -8.02 -1.72 -10.42
CA SER A 640 -8.56 -1.07 -9.22
C SER A 640 -7.74 0.19 -8.95
N VAL A 641 -8.43 1.32 -8.76
CA VAL A 641 -7.85 2.63 -8.49
C VAL A 641 -8.46 3.17 -7.21
N VAL A 642 -7.61 3.65 -6.31
CA VAL A 642 -7.99 4.46 -5.15
C VAL A 642 -7.14 5.71 -5.05
N VAL A 643 -7.78 6.84 -4.75
CA VAL A 643 -7.11 8.10 -4.37
C VAL A 643 -7.60 8.52 -2.99
N GLU A 644 -6.68 8.62 -2.04
CA GLU A 644 -6.97 9.06 -0.68
C GLU A 644 -7.39 10.54 -0.69
N ALA A 645 -8.41 10.85 0.09
CA ALA A 645 -9.12 12.14 0.07
C ALA A 645 -9.61 12.58 -1.34
N GLY A 646 -9.64 11.66 -2.32
CA GLY A 646 -9.85 11.99 -3.72
C GLY A 646 -11.24 12.49 -4.08
N GLY A 647 -12.22 12.40 -3.18
CA GLY A 647 -13.59 12.80 -3.48
C GLY A 647 -14.31 11.78 -4.36
N ASP A 648 -14.87 12.26 -5.48
CA ASP A 648 -15.67 11.44 -6.40
C ASP A 648 -14.84 10.52 -7.29
N GLY A 649 -15.14 9.22 -7.22
CA GLY A 649 -14.57 8.18 -8.10
C GLY A 649 -14.75 8.44 -9.59
N LEU A 650 -15.85 9.07 -10.04
CA LEU A 650 -16.06 9.42 -11.45
C LEU A 650 -15.15 10.55 -11.93
N ALA A 651 -14.93 11.56 -11.09
CA ALA A 651 -14.13 12.74 -11.44
C ALA A 651 -12.62 12.48 -11.36
N VAL A 652 -12.20 11.53 -10.51
CA VAL A 652 -10.77 11.29 -10.20
C VAL A 652 -10.31 9.91 -10.62
N SER A 653 -10.93 8.84 -10.10
CA SER A 653 -10.41 7.47 -10.28
C SER A 653 -10.70 6.88 -11.66
N LEU A 654 -11.83 7.24 -12.28
CA LEU A 654 -12.19 6.77 -13.62
C LEU A 654 -11.23 7.30 -14.71
N PRO A 655 -10.88 8.60 -14.77
CA PRO A 655 -9.86 9.09 -15.71
C PRO A 655 -8.51 8.39 -15.60
N ILE A 656 -8.07 8.07 -14.37
CA ILE A 656 -6.85 7.28 -14.15
C ILE A 656 -7.02 5.89 -14.80
N ALA A 657 -8.14 5.21 -14.57
CA ALA A 657 -8.42 3.92 -15.17
C ALA A 657 -8.48 3.98 -16.71
N ASP A 658 -8.99 5.06 -17.31
CA ASP A 658 -8.98 5.25 -18.76
C ASP A 658 -7.54 5.37 -19.31
N GLU A 659 -6.65 6.11 -18.64
CA GLU A 659 -5.22 6.16 -19.01
C GLU A 659 -4.55 4.78 -18.88
N VAL A 660 -4.85 4.03 -17.82
CA VAL A 660 -4.29 2.69 -17.58
C VAL A 660 -4.76 1.69 -18.63
N LEU A 661 -6.07 1.64 -18.93
CA LEU A 661 -6.60 0.77 -19.97
C LEU A 661 -6.03 1.15 -21.35
N ARG A 662 -5.95 2.46 -21.66
CA ARG A 662 -5.29 2.91 -22.89
C ARG A 662 -3.85 2.41 -22.96
N ALA A 663 -3.06 2.59 -21.91
CA ALA A 663 -1.68 2.12 -21.86
C ALA A 663 -1.57 0.60 -22.09
N TYR A 664 -2.43 -0.19 -21.43
CA TYR A 664 -2.46 -1.64 -21.61
C TYR A 664 -2.78 -2.05 -23.06
N PHE A 665 -3.76 -1.39 -23.67
CA PHE A 665 -4.15 -1.72 -25.04
C PHE A 665 -3.17 -1.21 -26.10
N GLU A 666 -2.41 -0.15 -25.81
CA GLU A 666 -1.24 0.24 -26.61
C GLU A 666 -0.08 -0.78 -26.48
N LEU A 667 0.13 -1.34 -25.28
CA LEU A 667 1.15 -2.35 -25.02
C LEU A 667 0.85 -3.66 -25.77
N THR A 668 -0.40 -4.11 -25.73
CA THR A 668 -0.85 -5.36 -26.36
C THR A 668 -1.11 -5.22 -27.87
N GLY A 669 -1.11 -4.00 -28.40
CA GLY A 669 -1.35 -3.73 -29.82
C GLY A 669 -2.82 -3.70 -30.24
N ARG A 670 -3.77 -3.70 -29.29
CA ARG A 670 -5.21 -3.50 -29.56
C ARG A 670 -5.56 -2.02 -29.81
N ARG A 671 -4.67 -1.10 -29.46
CA ARG A 671 -4.76 0.35 -29.73
C ARG A 671 -3.47 0.86 -30.34
N GLU A 672 -3.59 1.94 -31.12
CA GLU A 672 -2.41 2.59 -31.69
C GLU A 672 -1.54 3.21 -30.59
N ARG A 673 -0.27 2.83 -30.56
CA ARG A 673 0.69 3.32 -29.57
C ARG A 673 0.99 4.81 -29.77
N GLY A 674 1.10 5.57 -28.67
CA GLY A 674 1.54 6.96 -28.72
C GLY A 674 0.60 7.99 -28.10
N ARG A 675 -0.52 7.60 -27.48
CA ARG A 675 -1.34 8.53 -26.69
C ARG A 675 -0.93 8.54 -25.23
N VAL A 676 -0.65 7.36 -24.67
CA VAL A 676 -0.18 7.22 -23.28
C VAL A 676 1.23 6.65 -23.25
N LEU A 677 1.50 5.56 -23.97
CA LEU A 677 2.84 5.01 -24.08
C LEU A 677 3.69 5.81 -25.09
N PHE A 678 5.01 5.71 -24.96
CA PHE A 678 5.91 6.35 -25.92
C PHE A 678 5.80 5.67 -27.28
N ARG A 679 5.81 6.43 -28.39
CA ARG A 679 5.75 5.84 -29.75
C ARG A 679 6.87 4.83 -29.99
N GLU A 680 8.08 5.14 -29.54
CA GLU A 680 9.21 4.23 -29.53
C GLU A 680 9.35 3.63 -28.12
N LYS A 681 9.74 2.35 -28.02
CA LYS A 681 10.00 1.73 -26.71
C LYS A 681 11.12 2.49 -26.01
N LEU A 682 10.94 2.77 -24.73
CA LEU A 682 12.01 3.30 -23.90
C LEU A 682 13.19 2.31 -23.94
N PRO A 683 14.44 2.79 -24.15
CA PRO A 683 15.59 1.96 -23.89
C PRO A 683 15.56 1.55 -22.41
N VAL A 684 15.63 0.24 -22.17
CA VAL A 684 15.64 -0.37 -20.83
C VAL A 684 16.86 0.08 -20.06
#